data_AF-A0AAD3N648-F1
#
_entry.id   AF-A0AAD3N648-F1
#
_cell.length_a   1.000
_cell.length_b   1.000
_cell.length_c   1.000
_cell.angle_alpha   90.00
_cell.angle_beta   90.00
_cell.angle_gamma   90.00
#
_symmetry.space_group_name_H-M   'P 1'
#
loop_
_entity.id
_entity.type
_entity.pdbx_description
1 polymer ?
#
loop_
_entity_poly.entity_id
_entity_poly.type
_entity_poly.pdbx_seq_one_letter_code
_entity_poly.pdbx_strand_id
1 'polypeptide(L)'
;MAESSEDYGNYSYEYYLEYGDLEDIKVEHKQKETMHIISVVIYIISFVLGLIGNGTVIWVTAFKSKKTVNSVWLLNLAMADFVFVLFLPFYIDYILRDFHWDFGVAMCKINSFVSVMNMYASVLFLTVLSIDRYVSLVHLNWSQRYRTVERAWVVCSCIWAVAGALSCPALIFRDTMRLHDKVVCFNNFHAQDGHTAAMRHIIIVAIRTTVGFLLPFTAISVTGILLTVKDYLIRDAAEYQGSAQSASLAVSRGQTLTVASMLRLPVVSRSLFPAAITKGGAATTNNARTAATATAAASNLVEVFVDGQPVMVEPGTTVLQACEKVGMQIPRFCYHERLSVAGNCRMCLVEIEKVPKPVAACAMPVMKGWNILTNSDKTRKAREGVMEFLLANHPLDCPICDQGGECDLQDQSMQFGSDRSRFTESKRAVEDKNIGPLIKTIMTRCIQCTRCVRFASEIAGVEDLGTTGRGNDLQIGTYVEKMFMSELSGNVIDICPVGALTSKPYAFTARPWETRKTESIDVLDAVGSNIVVSTRGGEVMRILPRLNEDINEEWISDKTRFAYDGLKRQRLTQPMVKNESGQLVPTTWEDVLTRVAGALQGVKGNDVAAVVGGLVDAEALISLKDLLNRLNSDNLCTEEVFPMAGAGSDLRSNYLLNTGIAGIEEADVLLLVGTNPRYEAPLFNARIRKGWLHNELQVALVGKEVDLSYTYNHLGESAKALQEIASGTHPFSQVLAKAKHPVVVVGSSCLQREDGAAIMAAVSTIAQNARVSSGVEETWKVLNVLHRVASQVAALDLGYKPGVDTIRKNPPKVLFLLGADADCITRQDLPKDSFIIYQGHHGDVGAPMADIILPGAAYTEKCSTYVNTEGRAQQTRVAVSPPGMAREDWKIIRAISELVGVTLPYDTLDEVRDRLAEVSPNLVRYDDVEEANYFKQANELSKAVNQAVLTEPLVPPQLTVKDFYMTDPISRASQTMAKCVKAVTEGAQAVDEPAIC
;
A
#
# COMPACT_ATOMS: atom_id res chain seq x y z
N MET A 1 30.65 -91.12 -0.34
CA MET A 1 31.70 -91.90 0.36
C MET A 1 32.50 -90.93 1.21
N ALA A 2 32.98 -91.40 2.36
CA ALA A 2 34.04 -90.83 3.21
C ALA A 2 35.24 -90.26 2.41
N GLU A 3 36.12 -89.36 2.87
CA GLU A 3 36.36 -88.68 4.18
C GLU A 3 37.35 -87.48 3.92
N SER A 4 37.74 -86.56 4.83
CA SER A 4 37.50 -86.34 6.28
C SER A 4 37.68 -84.85 6.70
N SER A 5 37.42 -84.58 7.98
CA SER A 5 37.86 -83.49 8.90
C SER A 5 39.03 -82.54 8.55
N GLU A 6 38.93 -81.25 8.88
CA GLU A 6 39.12 -80.73 10.26
C GLU A 6 38.46 -79.33 10.45
N ASP A 7 38.23 -78.94 11.70
CA ASP A 7 37.36 -77.83 12.14
C ASP A 7 38.09 -76.91 13.16
N TYR A 8 37.42 -75.82 13.59
CA TYR A 8 37.75 -74.80 14.60
C TYR A 8 38.45 -73.51 14.14
N GLY A 9 37.62 -72.47 13.99
CA GLY A 9 38.04 -71.07 13.84
C GLY A 9 36.87 -70.08 13.99
N ASN A 10 35.89 -70.40 14.83
CA ASN A 10 34.57 -69.75 14.86
C ASN A 10 34.62 -68.33 15.45
N TYR A 11 34.03 -67.34 14.77
CA TYR A 11 33.54 -66.10 15.38
C TYR A 11 32.06 -65.89 14.99
N SER A 12 31.24 -66.73 15.59
CA SER A 12 29.86 -66.48 16.03
C SER A 12 28.92 -65.71 15.08
N TYR A 13 27.98 -66.44 14.49
CA TYR A 13 26.60 -65.94 14.34
C TYR A 13 25.58 -67.03 14.71
N GLU A 14 25.73 -67.58 15.91
CA GLU A 14 24.75 -68.50 16.50
C GLU A 14 24.68 -68.25 18.02
N TYR A 15 23.78 -67.33 18.40
CA TYR A 15 23.30 -67.15 19.77
C TYR A 15 21.87 -66.61 19.68
N TYR A 16 20.97 -67.10 20.53
CA TYR A 16 19.51 -66.95 20.46
C TYR A 16 18.77 -67.85 19.44
N LEU A 17 18.77 -69.15 19.75
CA LEU A 17 17.55 -69.95 19.65
C LEU A 17 17.18 -70.44 21.07
N GLU A 18 16.38 -69.66 21.81
CA GLU A 18 15.60 -70.20 22.93
C GLU A 18 14.41 -69.27 23.29
N TYR A 19 13.19 -69.80 23.17
CA TYR A 19 11.90 -69.24 23.62
C TYR A 19 11.57 -67.77 23.27
N GLY A 20 11.05 -67.56 22.07
CA GLY A 20 10.38 -66.32 21.63
C GLY A 20 9.84 -66.47 20.21
N ASP A 21 8.64 -65.98 19.94
CA ASP A 21 7.77 -66.30 18.82
C ASP A 21 8.37 -66.45 17.39
N LEU A 22 7.76 -67.39 16.64
CA LEU A 22 7.90 -67.60 15.18
C LEU A 22 7.53 -66.37 14.32
N GLU A 23 7.13 -65.26 14.95
CA GLU A 23 6.86 -63.99 14.29
C GLU A 23 8.13 -63.16 14.07
N ASP A 24 9.13 -63.18 14.97
CA ASP A 24 10.33 -62.34 14.81
C ASP A 24 11.25 -62.77 13.67
N ILE A 25 11.40 -64.08 13.44
CA ILE A 25 12.13 -64.60 12.25
C ILE A 25 11.38 -64.23 10.96
N LYS A 26 10.04 -64.20 10.98
CA LYS A 26 9.24 -63.68 9.87
C LYS A 26 9.40 -62.18 9.71
N VAL A 27 9.53 -61.41 10.80
CA VAL A 27 9.79 -59.97 10.76
C VAL A 27 11.15 -59.67 10.14
N GLU A 28 12.23 -60.40 10.49
CA GLU A 28 13.55 -60.23 9.84
C GLU A 28 13.52 -60.58 8.35
N HIS A 29 12.90 -61.71 7.97
CA HIS A 29 12.81 -62.10 6.55
C HIS A 29 11.96 -61.11 5.74
N LYS A 30 10.83 -60.67 6.30
CA LYS A 30 9.92 -59.67 5.71
C LYS A 30 10.54 -58.28 5.68
N GLN A 31 11.40 -57.91 6.65
CA GLN A 31 12.20 -56.68 6.60
C GLN A 31 13.21 -56.74 5.46
N LYS A 32 13.92 -57.86 5.26
CA LYS A 32 14.84 -58.04 4.11
C LYS A 32 14.09 -57.90 2.78
N GLU A 33 12.96 -58.61 2.61
CA GLU A 33 12.11 -58.46 1.42
C GLU A 33 11.61 -57.03 1.22
N THR A 34 11.15 -56.36 2.28
CA THR A 34 10.69 -54.97 2.23
C THR A 34 11.82 -54.02 1.82
N MET A 35 13.02 -54.21 2.36
CA MET A 35 14.20 -53.40 2.01
C MET A 35 14.69 -53.67 0.58
N HIS A 36 14.57 -54.90 0.07
CA HIS A 36 14.84 -55.23 -1.33
C HIS A 36 13.86 -54.50 -2.26
N ILE A 37 12.55 -54.58 -1.98
CA ILE A 37 11.50 -53.90 -2.75
C ILE A 37 11.71 -52.39 -2.74
N ILE A 38 11.97 -51.78 -1.57
CA ILE A 38 12.26 -50.35 -1.44
C ILE A 38 13.50 -49.97 -2.27
N SER A 39 14.57 -50.75 -2.21
CA SER A 39 15.80 -50.49 -2.98
C SER A 39 15.54 -50.53 -4.49
N VAL A 40 14.81 -51.52 -4.98
CA VAL A 40 14.43 -51.64 -6.40
C VAL A 40 13.59 -50.44 -6.84
N VAL A 41 12.58 -50.04 -6.05
CA VAL A 41 11.73 -48.87 -6.35
C VAL A 41 12.56 -47.59 -6.39
N ILE A 42 13.46 -47.37 -5.43
CA ILE A 42 14.36 -46.20 -5.41
C ILE A 42 15.26 -46.17 -6.64
N TYR A 43 15.87 -47.29 -7.05
CA TYR A 43 16.73 -47.31 -8.23
C TYR A 43 15.96 -47.14 -9.53
N ILE A 44 14.74 -47.66 -9.66
CA ILE A 44 13.87 -47.42 -10.82
C ILE A 44 13.49 -45.94 -10.93
N ILE A 45 13.08 -45.32 -9.82
CA ILE A 45 12.75 -43.88 -9.78
C ILE A 45 14.00 -43.04 -10.10
N SER A 46 15.15 -43.38 -9.50
CA SER A 46 16.43 -42.70 -9.76
C SER A 46 16.88 -42.85 -11.20
N PHE A 47 16.62 -44.00 -11.83
CA PHE A 47 16.88 -44.22 -13.26
C PHE A 47 16.01 -43.32 -14.14
N VAL A 48 14.69 -43.32 -13.95
CA VAL A 48 13.77 -42.51 -14.77
C VAL A 48 14.02 -41.00 -14.59
N LEU A 49 14.07 -40.52 -13.35
CA LEU A 49 14.31 -39.10 -13.05
C LEU A 49 15.74 -38.68 -13.45
N GLY A 50 16.73 -39.52 -13.20
CA GLY A 50 18.12 -39.25 -13.53
C GLY A 50 18.38 -39.20 -15.04
N LEU A 51 17.72 -40.06 -15.83
CA LEU A 51 17.86 -40.11 -17.28
C LEU A 51 17.25 -38.86 -17.93
N ILE A 52 16.01 -38.52 -17.54
CA ILE A 52 15.30 -37.33 -18.04
C ILE A 52 15.97 -36.04 -17.56
N GLY A 53 16.27 -35.96 -16.26
CA GLY A 53 16.83 -34.77 -15.63
C GLY A 53 18.23 -34.44 -16.15
N ASN A 54 19.18 -35.37 -16.01
CA ASN A 54 20.55 -35.13 -16.47
C ASN A 54 20.64 -35.03 -18.00
N GLY A 55 19.85 -35.82 -18.74
CA GLY A 55 19.75 -35.70 -20.20
C GLY A 55 19.29 -34.30 -20.64
N THR A 56 18.28 -33.73 -19.95
CA THR A 56 17.80 -32.37 -20.21
C THR A 56 18.85 -31.32 -19.85
N VAL A 57 19.51 -31.44 -18.70
CA VAL A 57 20.58 -30.52 -18.27
C VAL A 57 21.74 -30.55 -19.26
N ILE A 58 22.18 -31.74 -19.70
CA ILE A 58 23.20 -31.90 -20.74
C ILE A 58 22.72 -31.24 -22.03
N TRP A 59 21.51 -31.50 -22.52
CA TRP A 59 21.02 -30.90 -23.76
C TRP A 59 21.00 -29.36 -23.71
N VAL A 60 20.48 -28.78 -22.61
CA VAL A 60 20.42 -27.32 -22.43
C VAL A 60 21.83 -26.72 -22.31
N THR A 61 22.70 -27.26 -21.46
CA THR A 61 24.04 -26.69 -21.20
C THR A 61 25.05 -26.99 -22.32
N ALA A 62 24.89 -28.10 -23.05
CA ALA A 62 25.71 -28.46 -24.19
C ALA A 62 25.34 -27.64 -25.44
N PHE A 63 24.05 -27.54 -25.78
CA PHE A 63 23.62 -27.06 -27.11
C PHE A 63 22.76 -25.78 -27.13
N LYS A 64 22.07 -25.41 -26.04
CA LYS A 64 21.17 -24.23 -26.02
C LYS A 64 21.74 -23.02 -25.27
N SER A 65 22.58 -23.24 -24.25
CA SER A 65 23.10 -22.17 -23.40
C SER A 65 24.48 -21.66 -23.84
N LYS A 66 24.73 -20.36 -23.61
CA LYS A 66 26.06 -19.76 -23.81
C LYS A 66 27.05 -20.35 -22.80
N LYS A 67 28.26 -20.69 -23.26
CA LYS A 67 29.31 -21.25 -22.42
C LYS A 67 29.80 -20.24 -21.38
N THR A 68 29.38 -20.47 -20.14
CA THR A 68 29.80 -19.76 -18.93
C THR A 68 30.44 -20.75 -17.96
N VAL A 69 31.23 -20.27 -17.00
CA VAL A 69 31.88 -21.14 -15.99
C VAL A 69 30.86 -22.03 -15.27
N ASN A 70 29.73 -21.48 -14.83
CA ASN A 70 28.65 -22.26 -14.21
C ASN A 70 28.06 -23.34 -15.13
N SER A 71 27.91 -23.06 -16.43
CA SER A 71 27.42 -24.07 -17.38
C SER A 71 28.42 -25.21 -17.60
N VAL A 72 29.73 -24.99 -17.42
CA VAL A 72 30.76 -26.03 -17.52
C VAL A 72 30.73 -26.96 -16.30
N TRP A 73 30.58 -26.40 -15.09
CA TRP A 73 30.39 -27.19 -13.88
C TRP A 73 29.13 -28.06 -13.94
N LEU A 74 27.99 -27.46 -14.28
CA LEU A 74 26.70 -28.16 -14.37
C LEU A 74 26.69 -29.23 -15.46
N LEU A 75 27.32 -28.97 -16.61
CA LEU A 75 27.46 -29.96 -17.68
C LEU A 75 28.26 -31.18 -17.22
N ASN A 76 29.40 -30.98 -16.54
CA ASN A 76 30.25 -32.10 -16.11
C ASN A 76 29.63 -32.91 -14.95
N LEU A 77 28.94 -32.25 -14.02
CA LEU A 77 28.16 -32.93 -12.98
C LEU A 77 27.05 -33.80 -13.59
N ALA A 78 26.24 -33.22 -14.49
CA ALA A 78 25.19 -33.96 -15.18
C ALA A 78 25.73 -35.10 -16.05
N MET A 79 26.91 -34.94 -16.67
CA MET A 79 27.58 -36.03 -17.40
C MET A 79 28.00 -37.19 -16.49
N ALA A 80 28.48 -36.92 -15.26
CA ALA A 80 28.79 -37.97 -14.30
C ALA A 80 27.54 -38.75 -13.91
N ASP A 81 26.52 -38.04 -13.41
CA ASP A 81 25.28 -38.68 -12.94
C ASP A 81 24.52 -39.39 -14.07
N PHE A 82 24.58 -38.88 -15.31
CA PHE A 82 24.03 -39.54 -16.49
C PHE A 82 24.76 -40.86 -16.81
N VAL A 83 26.10 -40.88 -16.76
CA VAL A 83 26.89 -42.10 -16.97
C VAL A 83 26.59 -43.13 -15.88
N PHE A 84 26.39 -42.74 -14.62
CA PHE A 84 25.94 -43.65 -13.57
C PHE A 84 24.54 -44.22 -13.82
N VAL A 85 23.59 -43.36 -14.20
CA VAL A 85 22.21 -43.76 -14.47
C VAL A 85 22.12 -44.80 -15.60
N LEU A 86 22.95 -44.70 -16.64
CA LEU A 86 23.02 -45.72 -17.69
C LEU A 86 23.44 -47.12 -17.19
N PHE A 87 24.08 -47.22 -16.02
CA PHE A 87 24.52 -48.47 -15.41
C PHE A 87 23.61 -48.98 -14.27
N LEU A 88 22.69 -48.14 -13.76
CA LEU A 88 21.68 -48.57 -12.78
C LEU A 88 20.86 -49.81 -13.17
N PRO A 89 20.45 -50.03 -14.45
CA PRO A 89 19.69 -51.23 -14.83
C PRO A 89 20.36 -52.55 -14.45
N PHE A 90 21.69 -52.64 -14.52
CA PHE A 90 22.43 -53.85 -14.12
C PHE A 90 22.38 -54.09 -12.60
N TYR A 91 22.28 -53.02 -11.81
CA TYR A 91 22.13 -53.12 -10.36
C TYR A 91 20.68 -53.43 -9.95
N ILE A 92 19.69 -52.94 -10.71
CA ILE A 92 18.27 -53.28 -10.54
C ILE A 92 18.05 -54.78 -10.83
N ASP A 93 18.56 -55.30 -11.95
CA ASP A 93 18.47 -56.73 -12.29
C ASP A 93 19.20 -57.60 -11.26
N TYR A 94 20.39 -57.17 -10.79
CA TYR A 94 21.13 -57.84 -9.73
C TYR A 94 20.33 -58.01 -8.42
N ILE A 95 19.57 -56.99 -7.99
CA ILE A 95 18.72 -57.08 -6.79
C ILE A 95 17.44 -57.88 -7.08
N LEU A 96 16.80 -57.69 -8.24
CA LEU A 96 15.60 -58.43 -8.64
C LEU A 96 15.82 -59.94 -8.71
N ARG A 97 17.04 -60.38 -9.05
CA ARG A 97 17.44 -61.80 -9.07
C ARG A 97 18.03 -62.31 -7.75
N ASP A 98 17.74 -61.62 -6.64
CA ASP A 98 18.22 -61.98 -5.30
C ASP A 98 19.76 -62.15 -5.27
N PHE A 99 20.45 -61.10 -5.73
CA PHE A 99 21.90 -60.98 -5.83
C PHE A 99 22.59 -61.95 -6.81
N HIS A 100 21.91 -62.32 -7.90
CA HIS A 100 22.50 -63.09 -9.01
C HIS A 100 23.12 -62.20 -10.09
N TRP A 101 24.40 -62.42 -10.43
CA TRP A 101 25.13 -61.64 -11.42
C TRP A 101 25.41 -62.43 -12.72
N ASP A 102 24.56 -62.22 -13.73
CA ASP A 102 24.64 -62.92 -15.02
C ASP A 102 25.62 -62.30 -16.05
N PHE A 103 26.10 -61.06 -15.82
CA PHE A 103 26.87 -60.30 -16.82
C PHE A 103 28.40 -60.57 -16.82
N GLY A 104 28.87 -61.56 -16.05
CA GLY A 104 30.27 -61.99 -15.99
C GLY A 104 31.25 -61.00 -15.32
N VAL A 105 32.50 -61.43 -15.18
CA VAL A 105 33.58 -60.70 -14.45
C VAL A 105 33.82 -59.30 -15.01
N ALA A 106 33.89 -59.16 -16.33
CA ALA A 106 34.21 -57.89 -16.98
C ALA A 106 33.17 -56.81 -16.63
N MET A 107 31.88 -57.14 -16.69
CA MET A 107 30.82 -56.19 -16.36
C MET A 107 30.72 -55.95 -14.85
N CYS A 108 30.99 -56.94 -13.99
CA CYS A 108 31.08 -56.74 -12.53
C CYS A 108 32.12 -55.67 -12.17
N LYS A 109 33.30 -55.72 -12.82
CA LYS A 109 34.36 -54.72 -12.68
C LYS A 109 33.94 -53.34 -13.22
N ILE A 110 33.42 -53.27 -14.45
CA ILE A 110 33.03 -52.00 -15.08
C ILE A 110 31.88 -51.32 -14.32
N ASN A 111 30.83 -52.06 -13.95
CA ASN A 111 29.67 -51.52 -13.22
C ASN A 111 30.09 -50.96 -11.85
N SER A 112 30.98 -51.67 -11.15
CA SER A 112 31.53 -51.23 -9.86
C SER A 112 32.42 -49.99 -10.02
N PHE A 113 33.25 -49.94 -11.06
CA PHE A 113 34.09 -48.78 -11.37
C PHE A 113 33.28 -47.54 -11.69
N VAL A 114 32.28 -47.64 -12.57
CA VAL A 114 31.39 -46.51 -12.92
C VAL A 114 30.66 -45.98 -11.69
N SER A 115 30.15 -46.86 -10.82
CA SER A 115 29.48 -46.49 -9.58
C SER A 115 30.38 -45.71 -8.61
N VAL A 116 31.62 -46.19 -8.41
CA VAL A 116 32.59 -45.51 -7.53
C VAL A 116 33.13 -44.21 -8.16
N MET A 117 33.30 -44.19 -9.48
CA MET A 117 33.74 -43.01 -10.23
C MET A 117 32.69 -41.90 -10.15
N ASN A 118 31.40 -42.22 -10.26
CA ASN A 118 30.34 -41.23 -10.10
C ASN A 118 30.34 -40.63 -8.69
N MET A 119 30.40 -41.47 -7.66
CA MET A 119 30.45 -41.03 -6.27
C MET A 119 31.58 -40.00 -6.02
N TYR A 120 32.80 -40.25 -6.56
CA TYR A 120 33.89 -39.28 -6.45
C TYR A 120 33.70 -38.06 -7.38
N ALA A 121 33.27 -38.25 -8.63
CA ALA A 121 33.12 -37.14 -9.58
C ALA A 121 32.05 -36.14 -9.12
N SER A 122 30.84 -36.62 -8.80
CA SER A 122 29.72 -35.77 -8.41
C SER A 122 29.98 -35.03 -7.10
N VAL A 123 30.60 -35.67 -6.10
CA VAL A 123 30.92 -35.00 -4.83
C VAL A 123 32.03 -33.95 -4.99
N LEU A 124 33.02 -34.19 -5.86
CA LEU A 124 34.07 -33.20 -6.17
C LEU A 124 33.52 -32.03 -7.00
N PHE A 125 32.61 -32.27 -7.95
CA PHE A 125 31.93 -31.20 -8.69
C PHE A 125 31.03 -30.34 -7.78
N LEU A 126 30.28 -30.94 -6.85
CA LEU A 126 29.52 -30.20 -5.83
C LEU A 126 30.42 -29.37 -4.92
N THR A 127 31.59 -29.90 -4.55
CA THR A 127 32.59 -29.18 -3.75
C THR A 127 33.11 -27.94 -4.50
N VAL A 128 33.47 -28.09 -5.79
CA VAL A 128 33.95 -26.96 -6.61
C VAL A 128 32.84 -25.94 -6.90
N LEU A 129 31.59 -26.37 -7.07
CA LEU A 129 30.44 -25.47 -7.17
C LEU A 129 30.25 -24.63 -5.89
N SER A 130 30.39 -25.22 -4.71
CA SER A 130 30.32 -24.49 -3.43
C SER A 130 31.47 -23.47 -3.29
N ILE A 131 32.70 -23.87 -3.67
CA ILE A 131 33.87 -23.00 -3.63
C ILE A 131 33.77 -21.86 -4.67
N ASP A 132 33.35 -22.11 -5.91
CA ASP A 132 33.16 -21.05 -6.93
C ASP A 132 32.08 -20.04 -6.50
N ARG A 133 30.99 -20.52 -5.87
CA ARG A 133 29.95 -19.65 -5.30
C ARG A 133 30.50 -18.78 -4.15
N TYR A 134 31.27 -19.35 -3.23
CA TYR A 134 31.94 -18.58 -2.18
C TYR A 134 32.91 -17.55 -2.78
N VAL A 135 33.83 -17.97 -3.65
CA VAL A 135 34.87 -17.09 -4.21
C VAL A 135 34.28 -15.98 -5.08
N SER A 136 33.22 -16.25 -5.85
CA SER A 136 32.57 -15.23 -6.70
C SER A 136 31.80 -14.16 -5.92
N LEU A 137 31.29 -14.48 -4.73
CA LEU A 137 30.59 -13.53 -3.84
C LEU A 137 31.52 -12.88 -2.79
N VAL A 138 32.58 -13.57 -2.39
CA VAL A 138 33.49 -13.10 -1.34
C VAL A 138 34.70 -12.36 -1.90
N HIS A 139 35.32 -12.85 -2.98
CA HIS A 139 36.57 -12.35 -3.54
C HIS A 139 36.42 -11.85 -4.99
N LEU A 140 35.57 -10.84 -5.18
CA LEU A 140 35.17 -10.32 -6.50
C LEU A 140 36.35 -10.03 -7.45
N ASN A 141 37.41 -9.36 -6.95
CA ASN A 141 38.59 -9.01 -7.75
C ASN A 141 39.39 -10.24 -8.22
N TRP A 142 39.43 -11.31 -7.42
CA TRP A 142 40.03 -12.58 -7.83
C TRP A 142 39.11 -13.29 -8.84
N SER A 143 37.81 -13.33 -8.57
CA SER A 143 36.82 -13.94 -9.46
C SER A 143 36.87 -13.33 -10.86
N GLN A 144 36.85 -12.00 -10.99
CA GLN A 144 36.96 -11.29 -12.27
C GLN A 144 38.24 -11.62 -13.07
N ARG A 145 39.35 -11.95 -12.39
CA ARG A 145 40.65 -12.22 -13.03
C ARG A 145 40.93 -13.71 -13.28
N TYR A 146 40.30 -14.61 -12.53
CA TYR A 146 40.61 -16.05 -12.58
C TYR A 146 39.45 -16.94 -13.04
N ARG A 147 38.20 -16.48 -13.00
CA ARG A 147 36.98 -17.26 -13.33
C ARG A 147 36.69 -17.27 -14.83
N THR A 148 37.58 -17.90 -15.60
CA THR A 148 37.51 -18.04 -17.07
C THR A 148 37.04 -19.43 -17.48
N VAL A 149 36.30 -19.55 -18.60
CA VAL A 149 35.77 -20.82 -19.13
C VAL A 149 36.87 -21.86 -19.39
N GLU A 150 38.03 -21.45 -19.91
CA GLU A 150 39.17 -22.34 -20.18
C GLU A 150 39.69 -23.02 -18.91
N ARG A 151 39.89 -22.24 -17.83
CA ARG A 151 40.31 -22.78 -16.53
C ARG A 151 39.26 -23.68 -15.89
N ALA A 152 37.98 -23.41 -16.10
CA ALA A 152 36.92 -24.31 -15.64
C ALA A 152 37.04 -25.70 -16.29
N TRP A 153 37.29 -25.76 -17.60
CA TRP A 153 37.56 -27.03 -18.29
C TRP A 153 38.80 -27.76 -17.76
N VAL A 154 39.91 -27.05 -17.50
CA VAL A 154 41.12 -27.66 -16.91
C VAL A 154 40.81 -28.29 -15.55
N VAL A 155 40.07 -27.58 -14.67
CA VAL A 155 39.65 -28.12 -13.36
C VAL A 155 38.73 -29.32 -13.52
N CYS A 156 37.78 -29.30 -14.47
CA CYS A 156 36.95 -30.47 -14.77
C CYS A 156 37.79 -31.69 -15.20
N SER A 157 38.78 -31.49 -16.09
CA SER A 157 39.69 -32.57 -16.50
C SER A 157 40.51 -33.13 -15.33
N CYS A 158 40.97 -32.29 -14.41
CA CYS A 158 41.63 -32.74 -13.18
C CYS A 158 40.70 -33.55 -12.27
N ILE A 159 39.45 -33.13 -12.08
CA ILE A 159 38.45 -33.86 -11.28
C ILE A 159 38.19 -35.25 -11.88
N TRP A 160 37.98 -35.33 -13.19
CA TRP A 160 37.79 -36.61 -13.89
C TRP A 160 39.00 -37.55 -13.74
N ALA A 161 40.22 -37.03 -13.85
CA ALA A 161 41.43 -37.81 -13.65
C ALA A 161 41.56 -38.35 -12.20
N VAL A 162 41.27 -37.51 -11.21
CA VAL A 162 41.29 -37.90 -9.79
C VAL A 162 40.20 -38.92 -9.47
N ALA A 163 38.96 -38.70 -9.92
CA ALA A 163 37.83 -39.61 -9.72
C ALA A 163 38.06 -40.97 -10.39
N GLY A 164 38.66 -41.00 -11.58
CA GLY A 164 39.08 -42.23 -12.25
C GLY A 164 40.16 -42.98 -11.47
N ALA A 165 41.23 -42.29 -11.06
CA ALA A 165 42.33 -42.88 -10.31
C ALA A 165 41.89 -43.47 -8.95
N LEU A 166 41.04 -42.76 -8.21
CA LEU A 166 40.48 -43.24 -6.93
C LEU A 166 39.50 -44.42 -7.11
N SER A 167 38.98 -44.62 -8.32
CA SER A 167 38.07 -45.72 -8.65
C SER A 167 38.78 -46.97 -9.16
N CYS A 168 40.05 -46.88 -9.59
CA CYS A 168 40.85 -48.02 -10.04
C CYS A 168 40.84 -49.27 -9.11
N PRO A 169 40.80 -49.15 -7.76
CA PRO A 169 40.64 -50.31 -6.88
C PRO A 169 39.39 -51.16 -7.17
N ALA A 170 38.31 -50.56 -7.68
CA ALA A 170 37.10 -51.27 -8.09
C ALA A 170 37.25 -52.05 -9.40
N LEU A 171 38.23 -51.75 -10.26
CA LEU A 171 38.59 -52.60 -11.40
C LEU A 171 39.53 -53.74 -11.01
N ILE A 172 40.43 -53.48 -10.06
CA ILE A 172 41.48 -54.42 -9.65
C ILE A 172 40.92 -55.50 -8.73
N PHE A 173 40.17 -55.12 -7.68
CA PHE A 173 39.74 -56.01 -6.60
C PHE A 173 38.30 -56.50 -6.72
N ARG A 174 37.51 -56.10 -7.72
CA ARG A 174 36.18 -56.71 -7.93
C ARG A 174 36.28 -58.00 -8.70
N ASP A 175 35.53 -59.01 -8.31
CA ASP A 175 35.52 -60.31 -8.98
C ASP A 175 34.18 -61.02 -8.80
N THR A 176 33.98 -62.16 -9.47
CA THR A 176 32.78 -62.98 -9.30
C THR A 176 33.08 -64.32 -8.63
N MET A 177 32.35 -64.67 -7.58
CA MET A 177 32.40 -65.98 -6.92
C MET A 177 31.09 -66.73 -7.15
N ARG A 178 31.16 -68.05 -7.34
CA ARG A 178 29.98 -68.92 -7.33
C ARG A 178 29.75 -69.44 -5.91
N LEU A 179 28.63 -69.06 -5.32
CA LEU A 179 28.18 -69.50 -3.99
C LEU A 179 26.91 -70.32 -4.18
N HIS A 180 27.02 -71.64 -3.98
CA HIS A 180 25.96 -72.61 -4.36
C HIS A 180 25.54 -72.43 -5.84
N ASP A 181 24.26 -72.17 -6.09
CA ASP A 181 23.70 -71.94 -7.43
C ASP A 181 23.75 -70.48 -7.90
N LYS A 182 24.35 -69.56 -7.12
CA LYS A 182 24.41 -68.13 -7.46
C LYS A 182 25.81 -67.63 -7.79
N VAL A 183 25.93 -66.76 -8.79
CA VAL A 183 27.14 -65.96 -9.04
C VAL A 183 27.00 -64.59 -8.39
N VAL A 184 27.94 -64.19 -7.53
CA VAL A 184 27.93 -62.90 -6.80
C VAL A 184 29.14 -62.04 -7.16
N CYS A 185 28.93 -60.72 -7.33
CA CYS A 185 29.99 -59.74 -7.60
C CYS A 185 30.54 -59.17 -6.28
N PHE A 186 31.75 -59.57 -5.87
CA PHE A 186 32.31 -59.34 -4.53
C PHE A 186 33.69 -58.65 -4.59
N ASN A 187 34.24 -58.29 -3.42
CA ASN A 187 35.60 -57.74 -3.30
C ASN A 187 36.60 -58.87 -3.03
N ASN A 188 37.42 -59.20 -4.02
CA ASN A 188 38.50 -60.18 -3.97
C ASN A 188 39.84 -59.50 -3.61
N PHE A 189 40.15 -59.45 -2.31
CA PHE A 189 41.45 -58.97 -1.82
C PHE A 189 42.49 -60.10 -1.78
N HIS A 190 42.91 -60.61 -2.93
CA HIS A 190 43.93 -61.68 -3.03
C HIS A 190 45.16 -61.45 -2.12
N ALA A 191 45.23 -62.22 -1.03
CA ALA A 191 46.36 -62.29 -0.10
C ALA A 191 46.36 -63.68 0.55
N GLN A 192 47.56 -64.25 0.77
CA GLN A 192 47.74 -65.48 1.53
C GLN A 192 47.63 -65.27 3.05
N ASP A 193 47.51 -64.01 3.48
CA ASP A 193 47.40 -63.57 4.87
C ASP A 193 46.13 -62.72 5.04
N GLY A 194 45.27 -63.12 5.99
CA GLY A 194 44.01 -62.43 6.29
C GLY A 194 44.21 -61.02 6.87
N HIS A 195 45.33 -60.77 7.57
CA HIS A 195 45.65 -59.45 8.09
C HIS A 195 45.90 -58.44 6.95
N THR A 196 46.61 -58.86 5.89
CA THR A 196 46.82 -58.07 4.68
C THR A 196 45.51 -57.78 3.92
N ALA A 197 44.58 -58.75 3.86
CA ALA A 197 43.26 -58.53 3.24
C ALA A 197 42.41 -57.52 4.03
N ALA A 198 42.35 -57.66 5.36
CA ALA A 198 41.67 -56.72 6.25
C ALA A 198 42.27 -55.30 6.14
N MET A 199 43.60 -55.19 6.14
CA MET A 199 44.30 -53.91 6.00
C MET A 199 43.94 -53.22 4.67
N ARG A 200 43.90 -53.94 3.54
CA ARG A 200 43.48 -53.38 2.23
C ARG A 200 42.03 -52.91 2.26
N HIS A 201 41.12 -53.67 2.85
CA HIS A 201 39.73 -53.27 2.99
C HIS A 201 39.59 -51.99 3.84
N ILE A 202 40.25 -51.94 4.99
CA ILE A 202 40.27 -50.77 5.88
C ILE A 202 40.83 -49.54 5.16
N ILE A 203 41.94 -49.67 4.42
CA ILE A 203 42.53 -48.57 3.63
C ILE A 203 41.56 -48.05 2.57
N ILE A 204 40.90 -48.94 1.81
CA ILE A 204 39.94 -48.54 0.77
C ILE A 204 38.72 -47.84 1.39
N VAL A 205 38.19 -48.35 2.51
CA VAL A 205 37.09 -47.72 3.25
C VAL A 205 37.52 -46.37 3.81
N ALA A 206 38.71 -46.25 4.41
CA ALA A 206 39.24 -45.00 4.96
C ALA A 206 39.45 -43.93 3.88
N ILE A 207 40.03 -44.30 2.73
CA ILE A 207 40.17 -43.39 1.58
C ILE A 207 38.79 -42.95 1.08
N ARG A 208 37.85 -43.89 0.91
CA ARG A 208 36.48 -43.60 0.46
C ARG A 208 35.76 -42.64 1.39
N THR A 209 35.80 -42.88 2.70
CA THR A 209 35.15 -42.01 3.70
C THR A 209 35.86 -40.65 3.79
N THR A 210 37.18 -40.60 3.70
CA THR A 210 37.93 -39.34 3.80
C THR A 210 37.74 -38.45 2.58
N VAL A 211 37.96 -39.00 1.37
CA VAL A 211 37.94 -38.24 0.11
C VAL A 211 36.53 -38.13 -0.47
N GLY A 212 35.70 -39.16 -0.32
CA GLY A 212 34.32 -39.17 -0.83
C GLY A 212 33.29 -38.52 0.09
N PHE A 213 33.62 -38.28 1.37
CA PHE A 213 32.68 -37.68 2.32
C PHE A 213 33.28 -36.59 3.20
N LEU A 214 34.28 -36.87 4.04
CA LEU A 214 34.76 -35.91 5.06
C LEU A 214 35.34 -34.62 4.45
N LEU A 215 36.21 -34.71 3.44
CA LEU A 215 36.80 -33.53 2.79
C LEU A 215 35.76 -32.71 2.01
N PRO A 216 34.89 -33.29 1.15
CA PRO A 216 33.76 -32.56 0.56
C PRO A 216 32.81 -31.93 1.58
N PHE A 217 32.39 -32.69 2.60
CA PHE A 217 31.43 -32.22 3.60
C PHE A 217 31.98 -31.05 4.40
N THR A 218 33.25 -31.10 4.83
CA THR A 218 33.89 -29.98 5.52
C THR A 218 34.06 -28.77 4.61
N ALA A 219 34.49 -28.93 3.35
CA ALA A 219 34.63 -27.83 2.40
C ALA A 219 33.30 -27.14 2.06
N ILE A 220 32.24 -27.92 1.81
CA ILE A 220 30.89 -27.41 1.54
C ILE A 220 30.31 -26.73 2.78
N SER A 221 30.43 -27.35 3.96
CA SER A 221 29.93 -26.76 5.22
C SER A 221 30.63 -25.46 5.58
N VAL A 222 31.97 -25.41 5.48
CA VAL A 222 32.74 -24.20 5.77
C VAL A 222 32.42 -23.08 4.76
N THR A 223 32.38 -23.38 3.45
CA THR A 223 32.02 -22.37 2.45
C THR A 223 30.58 -21.87 2.58
N GLY A 224 29.64 -22.76 2.97
CA GLY A 224 28.26 -22.41 3.29
C GLY A 224 28.16 -21.50 4.52
N ILE A 225 28.79 -21.87 5.65
CA ILE A 225 28.80 -21.07 6.88
C ILE A 225 29.44 -19.70 6.62
N LEU A 226 30.58 -19.63 5.92
CA LEU A 226 31.23 -18.35 5.60
C LEU A 226 30.39 -17.47 4.66
N LEU A 227 29.61 -18.05 3.75
CA LEU A 227 28.63 -17.32 2.94
C LEU A 227 27.52 -16.74 3.83
N THR A 228 26.93 -17.53 4.72
CA THR A 228 25.86 -17.07 5.63
C THR A 228 26.38 -16.03 6.62
N VAL A 229 27.58 -16.19 7.17
CA VAL A 229 28.24 -15.21 8.04
C VAL A 229 28.55 -13.93 7.27
N LYS A 230 28.97 -13.99 6.00
CA LYS A 230 29.17 -12.77 5.20
C LYS A 230 27.85 -12.09 4.84
N ASP A 231 26.79 -12.84 4.53
CA ASP A 231 25.45 -12.28 4.28
C ASP A 231 24.89 -11.62 5.54
N TYR A 232 25.03 -12.27 6.70
CA TYR A 232 24.71 -11.70 8.00
C TYR A 232 25.52 -10.43 8.28
N LEU A 233 26.85 -10.47 8.13
CA LEU A 233 27.73 -9.31 8.32
C LEU A 233 27.51 -8.20 7.28
N ILE A 234 26.95 -8.48 6.09
CA ILE A 234 26.55 -7.45 5.13
C ILE A 234 25.23 -6.81 5.54
N ARG A 235 24.27 -7.59 6.05
CA ARG A 235 23.00 -7.06 6.60
C ARG A 235 23.26 -6.23 7.86
N ASP A 236 24.03 -6.79 8.78
CA ASP A 236 24.48 -6.14 10.03
C ASP A 236 25.35 -4.91 9.73
N ALA A 237 26.23 -4.95 8.72
CA ALA A 237 26.96 -3.74 8.28
C ALA A 237 26.09 -2.73 7.51
N ALA A 238 25.00 -3.15 6.85
CA ALA A 238 24.03 -2.23 6.26
C ALA A 238 23.19 -1.53 7.35
N GLU A 239 22.76 -2.27 8.37
CA GLU A 239 22.16 -1.72 9.59
C GLU A 239 23.16 -0.82 10.35
N TYR A 240 24.43 -1.22 10.43
CA TYR A 240 25.48 -0.43 11.08
C TYR A 240 25.93 0.78 10.27
N GLN A 241 25.84 0.77 8.93
CA GLN A 241 26.04 1.98 8.13
C GLN A 241 24.83 2.92 8.21
N GLY A 242 23.61 2.40 8.30
CA GLY A 242 22.42 3.20 8.64
C GLY A 242 22.51 3.84 10.03
N SER A 243 22.97 3.10 11.04
CA SER A 243 23.15 3.63 12.41
C SER A 243 24.39 4.51 12.55
N ALA A 244 25.47 4.27 11.80
CA ALA A 244 26.67 5.12 11.82
C ALA A 244 26.51 6.42 11.02
N GLN A 245 25.69 6.46 9.97
CA GLN A 245 25.36 7.73 9.30
C GLN A 245 24.49 8.62 10.21
N SER A 246 23.51 8.05 10.91
CA SER A 246 22.73 8.79 11.91
C SER A 246 23.56 9.20 13.14
N ALA A 247 24.46 8.34 13.65
CA ALA A 247 25.35 8.67 14.76
C ALA A 247 26.44 9.72 14.39
N SER A 248 27.00 9.68 13.18
CA SER A 248 28.02 10.66 12.76
C SER A 248 27.44 12.04 12.49
N LEU A 249 26.17 12.15 12.10
CA LEU A 249 25.43 13.41 12.08
C LEU A 249 25.22 13.95 13.51
N ALA A 250 24.85 13.11 14.47
CA ALA A 250 24.63 13.49 15.87
C ALA A 250 25.89 14.02 16.59
N VAL A 251 27.07 13.46 16.30
CA VAL A 251 28.34 13.87 16.94
C VAL A 251 28.87 15.24 16.43
N SER A 252 28.29 15.79 15.35
CA SER A 252 28.73 17.07 14.77
C SER A 252 28.25 18.34 15.52
N ARG A 253 27.38 18.22 16.52
CA ARG A 253 26.89 19.34 17.36
C ARG A 253 27.05 18.97 18.84
N GLY A 254 28.16 19.41 19.42
CA GLY A 254 28.73 18.77 20.60
C GLY A 254 28.17 19.16 21.97
N GLN A 255 28.35 18.25 22.92
CA GLN A 255 28.51 18.53 24.35
C GLN A 255 29.65 17.65 24.89
N THR A 256 30.45 18.20 25.80
CA THR A 256 31.63 17.56 26.41
C THR A 256 31.29 16.90 27.75
N LEU A 257 31.78 15.67 28.02
CA LEU A 257 32.13 15.20 29.39
C LEU A 257 32.97 13.89 29.41
N THR A 258 34.30 14.07 29.45
CA THR A 258 35.30 13.40 30.32
C THR A 258 35.49 11.87 30.47
N VAL A 259 36.80 11.49 30.45
CA VAL A 259 37.54 10.44 31.24
C VAL A 259 38.18 9.25 30.46
N ALA A 260 39.50 9.09 30.67
CA ALA A 260 40.40 7.91 30.44
C ALA A 260 40.61 7.39 28.99
N SER A 261 41.77 7.62 28.34
CA SER A 261 43.06 6.89 28.44
C SER A 261 43.11 5.60 27.58
N MET A 262 44.17 5.22 26.82
CA MET A 262 45.60 5.57 26.86
C MET A 262 46.28 5.53 25.45
N LEU A 263 47.47 6.17 25.34
CA LEU A 263 48.64 5.76 24.51
C LEU A 263 48.47 5.61 22.97
N ARG A 264 48.97 6.53 22.12
CA ARG A 264 50.42 6.75 21.85
C ARG A 264 50.75 8.07 21.10
N LEU A 265 52.05 8.41 21.09
CA LEU A 265 52.71 9.68 20.74
C LEU A 265 52.99 9.88 19.21
N PRO A 266 53.50 11.07 18.76
CA PRO A 266 53.09 11.69 17.50
C PRO A 266 54.16 11.72 16.39
N VAL A 267 53.79 12.30 15.23
CA VAL A 267 54.75 12.87 14.26
C VAL A 267 54.52 14.38 14.15
N VAL A 268 55.62 15.14 14.08
CA VAL A 268 55.69 16.59 14.29
C VAL A 268 55.35 17.39 13.02
N SER A 269 54.64 18.51 13.19
CA SER A 269 54.35 19.48 12.14
C SER A 269 55.44 20.57 12.00
N ARG A 270 55.54 21.16 10.81
CA ARG A 270 56.10 22.51 10.63
C ARG A 270 55.39 23.22 9.48
N SER A 271 54.58 24.21 9.80
CA SER A 271 54.26 25.33 8.91
C SER A 271 54.23 26.61 9.75
N LEU A 272 54.92 27.64 9.25
CA LEU A 272 55.07 28.93 9.93
C LEU A 272 54.05 29.90 9.34
N PHE A 273 53.28 30.55 10.21
CA PHE A 273 52.71 31.87 9.90
C PHE A 273 53.84 32.91 9.85
N PRO A 274 53.60 34.06 9.20
CA PRO A 274 53.50 35.25 10.04
C PRO A 274 52.32 36.16 9.69
N ALA A 275 51.82 36.86 10.71
CA ALA A 275 50.95 38.02 10.57
C ALA A 275 51.68 39.27 11.08
N ALA A 276 51.59 40.37 10.34
CA ALA A 276 51.99 41.74 10.72
C ALA A 276 51.57 42.69 9.59
N ILE A 277 51.24 43.98 9.73
CA ILE A 277 50.98 44.94 10.82
C ILE A 277 50.40 46.19 10.11
N THR A 278 49.82 47.12 10.86
CA THR A 278 49.12 48.33 10.37
C THR A 278 49.99 49.40 9.67
N LYS A 279 49.34 50.23 8.83
CA LYS A 279 49.61 51.67 8.67
C LYS A 279 48.38 52.37 8.06
N GLY A 280 48.07 53.59 8.53
CA GLY A 280 46.84 54.33 8.18
C GLY A 280 47.00 55.36 7.06
N GLY A 281 45.87 55.97 6.66
CA GLY A 281 45.78 57.04 5.66
C GLY A 281 44.51 57.90 5.87
N ALA A 282 44.66 59.21 5.68
CA ALA A 282 43.76 60.28 6.10
C ALA A 282 42.30 60.27 5.56
N ALA A 283 41.47 61.12 6.18
CA ALA A 283 40.05 61.29 5.90
C ALA A 283 39.74 62.22 4.71
N THR A 284 38.58 62.00 4.10
CA THR A 284 37.79 63.06 3.42
C THR A 284 36.31 62.79 3.65
N THR A 285 35.59 63.81 4.12
CA THR A 285 34.14 63.83 4.25
C THR A 285 33.48 64.03 2.88
N ASN A 286 32.36 63.36 2.63
CA ASN A 286 31.33 63.87 1.70
C ASN A 286 29.96 63.26 2.01
N ASN A 287 28.98 64.13 2.29
CA ASN A 287 27.57 63.74 2.37
C ASN A 287 27.03 63.55 0.96
N ALA A 288 26.56 62.34 0.64
CA ALA A 288 25.68 62.11 -0.51
C ALA A 288 24.63 61.06 -0.15
N ARG A 289 23.37 61.35 -0.50
CA ARG A 289 22.23 60.44 -0.29
C ARG A 289 22.40 59.20 -1.15
N THR A 290 22.38 58.01 -0.55
CA THR A 290 22.16 56.75 -1.27
C THR A 290 20.96 56.05 -0.66
N ALA A 291 20.03 55.62 -1.52
CA ALA A 291 18.83 54.91 -1.10
C ALA A 291 19.19 53.64 -0.33
N ALA A 292 18.36 53.29 0.67
CA ALA A 292 18.44 52.01 1.33
C ALA A 292 17.96 50.92 0.36
N THR A 293 18.85 50.43 -0.50
CA THR A 293 18.69 49.11 -1.12
C THR A 293 18.75 48.09 0.00
N ALA A 294 17.58 47.65 0.47
CA ALA A 294 17.47 46.42 1.21
C ALA A 294 18.13 45.32 0.38
N THR A 295 19.22 44.74 0.89
CA THR A 295 19.85 43.58 0.28
C THR A 295 18.89 42.40 0.42
N ALA A 296 18.07 42.19 -0.62
CA ALA A 296 17.31 40.96 -0.77
C ALA A 296 18.28 39.78 -0.62
N ALA A 297 17.89 38.76 0.15
CA ALA A 297 18.67 37.54 0.27
C ALA A 297 18.91 36.99 -1.15
N ALA A 298 20.18 36.71 -1.49
CA ALA A 298 20.53 36.25 -2.82
C ALA A 298 19.79 34.94 -3.12
N SER A 299 18.89 34.96 -4.09
CA SER A 299 18.10 33.79 -4.47
C SER A 299 19.02 32.70 -5.00
N ASN A 300 19.04 31.51 -4.37
CA ASN A 300 19.83 30.35 -4.77
C ASN A 300 19.32 29.68 -6.09
N LEU A 301 18.57 30.41 -6.91
CA LEU A 301 17.98 29.92 -8.15
C LEU A 301 19.04 29.66 -9.21
N VAL A 302 18.87 28.54 -9.91
CA VAL A 302 19.69 28.08 -11.02
C VAL A 302 19.08 28.56 -12.32
N GLU A 303 19.87 29.29 -13.10
CA GLU A 303 19.51 29.72 -14.46
C GLU A 303 19.75 28.57 -15.45
N VAL A 304 18.72 28.20 -16.20
CA VAL A 304 18.80 27.31 -17.37
C VAL A 304 17.99 27.87 -18.53
N PHE A 305 18.16 27.31 -19.72
CA PHE A 305 17.46 27.69 -20.94
C PHE A 305 16.58 26.54 -21.43
N VAL A 306 15.35 26.85 -21.83
CA VAL A 306 14.43 25.92 -22.50
C VAL A 306 14.17 26.47 -23.90
N ASP A 307 14.62 25.76 -24.93
CA ASP A 307 14.63 26.19 -26.34
C ASP A 307 15.18 27.63 -26.54
N GLY A 308 16.19 28.00 -25.74
CA GLY A 308 16.82 29.32 -25.73
C GLY A 308 16.18 30.37 -24.81
N GLN A 309 14.99 30.11 -24.24
CA GLN A 309 14.35 30.99 -23.26
C GLN A 309 14.94 30.78 -21.86
N PRO A 310 15.50 31.80 -21.18
CA PRO A 310 16.01 31.66 -19.82
C PRO A 310 14.87 31.45 -18.81
N VAL A 311 15.08 30.53 -17.87
CA VAL A 311 14.18 30.24 -16.75
C VAL A 311 15.00 30.04 -15.47
N MET A 312 14.53 30.64 -14.38
CA MET A 312 15.13 30.54 -13.05
C MET A 312 14.38 29.48 -12.25
N VAL A 313 15.09 28.42 -11.82
CA VAL A 313 14.49 27.28 -11.13
C VAL A 313 15.24 26.94 -9.84
N GLU A 314 14.61 26.20 -8.93
CA GLU A 314 15.23 25.86 -7.66
C GLU A 314 16.27 24.74 -7.83
N PRO A 315 17.35 24.72 -7.04
CA PRO A 315 18.29 23.60 -7.02
C PRO A 315 17.56 22.27 -6.80
N GLY A 316 17.88 21.26 -7.63
CA GLY A 316 17.22 19.95 -7.58
C GLY A 316 15.99 19.80 -8.48
N THR A 317 15.42 20.90 -9.01
CA THR A 317 14.33 20.86 -10.00
C THR A 317 14.73 19.97 -11.20
N THR A 318 13.83 19.09 -11.63
CA THR A 318 14.07 18.23 -12.80
C THR A 318 13.98 19.02 -14.12
N VAL A 319 14.63 18.52 -15.16
CA VAL A 319 14.52 19.08 -16.53
C VAL A 319 13.07 19.14 -17.00
N LEU A 320 12.23 18.18 -16.60
CA LEU A 320 10.80 18.17 -16.91
C LEU A 320 10.06 19.33 -16.26
N GLN A 321 10.22 19.53 -14.94
CA GLN A 321 9.60 20.63 -14.20
C GLN A 321 10.11 22.01 -14.67
N ALA A 322 11.38 22.10 -15.07
CA ALA A 322 11.93 23.32 -15.66
C ALA A 322 11.27 23.70 -17.00
N CYS A 323 10.88 22.70 -17.81
CA CYS A 323 10.11 22.94 -19.04
C CYS A 323 8.64 23.29 -18.74
N GLU A 324 8.04 22.66 -17.72
CA GLU A 324 6.68 23.00 -17.28
C GLU A 324 6.58 24.44 -16.75
N LYS A 325 7.63 24.98 -16.08
CA LYS A 325 7.70 26.41 -15.69
C LYS A 325 7.70 27.41 -16.86
N VAL A 326 7.99 26.98 -18.10
CA VAL A 326 7.80 27.81 -19.31
C VAL A 326 6.56 27.41 -20.14
N GLY A 327 5.69 26.56 -19.59
CA GLY A 327 4.47 26.08 -20.26
C GLY A 327 4.71 24.95 -21.27
N MET A 328 5.91 24.38 -21.34
CA MET A 328 6.24 23.32 -22.29
C MET A 328 6.15 21.93 -21.65
N GLN A 329 5.04 21.24 -21.87
CA GLN A 329 4.80 19.90 -21.32
C GLN A 329 5.59 18.83 -22.10
N ILE A 330 6.40 18.03 -21.38
CA ILE A 330 7.14 16.90 -21.97
C ILE A 330 6.29 15.62 -21.88
N PRO A 331 6.16 14.82 -22.97
CA PRO A 331 5.38 13.59 -22.95
C PRO A 331 5.93 12.56 -21.95
N ARG A 332 5.00 11.94 -21.20
CA ARG A 332 5.29 11.16 -19.98
C ARG A 332 4.32 9.98 -19.82
N PHE A 333 4.86 8.81 -19.45
CA PHE A 333 4.07 7.60 -19.13
C PHE A 333 4.34 7.00 -17.74
N CYS A 334 5.56 7.12 -17.22
CA CYS A 334 5.87 6.66 -15.87
C CYS A 334 6.03 7.79 -14.86
N TYR A 335 6.49 8.96 -15.30
CA TYR A 335 6.50 10.12 -14.44
C TYR A 335 5.07 10.50 -14.05
N HIS A 336 4.95 10.95 -12.82
CA HIS A 336 3.74 11.32 -12.12
C HIS A 336 4.18 12.28 -11.01
N GLU A 337 3.50 13.41 -10.84
CA GLU A 337 3.99 14.49 -9.96
C GLU A 337 3.96 14.08 -8.49
N ARG A 338 2.99 13.25 -8.11
CA ARG A 338 2.76 12.73 -6.75
C ARG A 338 3.42 11.38 -6.42
N LEU A 339 4.31 10.87 -7.28
CA LEU A 339 5.01 9.59 -7.04
C LEU A 339 6.52 9.72 -7.23
N SER A 340 7.26 8.78 -6.65
CA SER A 340 8.71 8.66 -6.86
C SER A 340 9.10 8.51 -8.34
N VAL A 341 10.27 9.02 -8.72
CA VAL A 341 10.72 9.02 -10.12
C VAL A 341 11.28 7.65 -10.53
N ALA A 342 10.56 6.95 -11.42
CA ALA A 342 10.97 5.61 -11.89
C ALA A 342 11.91 5.59 -13.12
N GLY A 343 11.67 6.44 -14.12
CA GLY A 343 12.51 6.51 -15.34
C GLY A 343 12.52 5.26 -16.25
N ASN A 344 11.59 4.32 -16.12
CA ASN A 344 11.52 3.10 -16.94
C ASN A 344 11.03 3.30 -18.40
N CYS A 345 10.03 4.15 -18.64
CA CYS A 345 9.39 4.28 -19.97
C CYS A 345 10.19 5.06 -21.03
N ARG A 346 11.10 5.95 -20.62
CA ARG A 346 11.94 6.82 -21.49
C ARG A 346 11.20 7.74 -22.49
N MET A 347 9.88 7.93 -22.41
CA MET A 347 9.18 8.86 -23.33
C MET A 347 9.64 10.33 -23.21
N CYS A 348 10.07 10.71 -22.00
CA CYS A 348 10.57 12.04 -21.66
C CYS A 348 12.03 12.29 -22.09
N LEU A 349 12.56 11.58 -23.07
CA LEU A 349 13.91 11.82 -23.58
C LEU A 349 13.99 13.19 -24.28
N VAL A 350 14.97 14.00 -23.89
CA VAL A 350 15.21 15.34 -24.44
C VAL A 350 16.71 15.58 -24.65
N GLU A 351 17.06 16.28 -25.74
CA GLU A 351 18.42 16.74 -25.99
C GLU A 351 18.77 17.94 -25.09
N ILE A 352 19.98 17.93 -24.54
CA ILE A 352 20.59 19.08 -23.89
C ILE A 352 21.82 19.46 -24.69
N GLU A 353 22.00 20.75 -24.95
CA GLU A 353 23.14 21.27 -25.69
C GLU A 353 24.47 20.81 -25.06
N LYS A 354 25.42 20.40 -25.90
CA LYS A 354 26.73 19.83 -25.53
C LYS A 354 26.67 18.47 -24.79
N VAL A 355 25.48 17.88 -24.56
CA VAL A 355 25.33 16.51 -24.05
C VAL A 355 25.18 15.53 -25.23
N PRO A 356 26.00 14.46 -25.33
CA PRO A 356 26.06 13.63 -26.54
C PRO A 356 24.87 12.67 -26.72
N LYS A 357 23.99 12.53 -25.73
CA LYS A 357 22.82 11.63 -25.75
C LYS A 357 21.61 12.34 -25.12
N PRO A 358 20.38 12.09 -25.61
CA PRO A 358 19.18 12.56 -24.92
C PRO A 358 19.12 12.02 -23.49
N VAL A 359 18.68 12.86 -22.54
CA VAL A 359 18.53 12.54 -21.12
C VAL A 359 17.05 12.36 -20.78
N ALA A 360 16.74 11.57 -19.75
CA ALA A 360 15.36 11.42 -19.27
C ALA A 360 14.97 12.65 -18.43
N ALA A 361 14.12 13.51 -18.97
CA ALA A 361 13.80 14.81 -18.37
C ALA A 361 13.20 14.69 -16.96
N CYS A 362 12.43 13.63 -16.69
CA CYS A 362 11.76 13.42 -15.40
C CYS A 362 12.70 13.06 -14.23
N ALA A 363 13.95 12.69 -14.51
CA ALA A 363 14.90 12.18 -13.52
C ALA A 363 16.22 12.97 -13.47
N MET A 364 16.52 13.73 -14.52
CA MET A 364 17.73 14.53 -14.56
C MET A 364 17.48 15.88 -13.85
N PRO A 365 18.15 16.19 -12.73
CA PRO A 365 18.13 17.54 -12.17
C PRO A 365 18.83 18.51 -13.10
N VAL A 366 18.38 19.76 -13.14
CA VAL A 366 19.01 20.77 -13.99
C VAL A 366 20.40 21.20 -13.47
N MET A 367 21.28 21.63 -14.37
CA MET A 367 22.55 22.28 -14.03
C MET A 367 22.65 23.66 -14.69
N LYS A 368 23.31 24.61 -14.01
CA LYS A 368 23.40 26.01 -14.45
C LYS A 368 23.94 26.13 -15.88
N GLY A 369 23.25 26.92 -16.71
CA GLY A 369 23.66 27.18 -18.10
C GLY A 369 23.38 26.04 -19.07
N TRP A 370 22.62 25.01 -18.67
CA TRP A 370 22.07 24.03 -19.61
C TRP A 370 21.03 24.66 -20.53
N ASN A 371 21.03 24.21 -21.79
CA ASN A 371 20.05 24.58 -22.79
C ASN A 371 19.32 23.31 -23.27
N ILE A 372 18.04 23.20 -22.91
CA ILE A 372 17.18 22.04 -23.10
C ILE A 372 16.42 22.23 -24.41
N LEU A 373 16.61 21.33 -25.38
CA LEU A 373 16.05 21.45 -26.72
C LEU A 373 14.84 20.49 -26.88
N THR A 374 13.65 20.98 -26.54
CA THR A 374 12.43 20.15 -26.41
C THR A 374 11.85 19.71 -27.75
N ASN A 375 12.26 20.36 -28.85
CA ASN A 375 11.78 20.10 -30.21
C ASN A 375 12.90 19.82 -31.24
N SER A 376 14.11 19.43 -30.80
CA SER A 376 15.18 19.06 -31.73
C SER A 376 14.87 17.75 -32.48
N ASP A 377 15.50 17.56 -33.65
CA ASP A 377 15.38 16.30 -34.41
C ASP A 377 15.79 15.06 -33.61
N LYS A 378 16.73 15.18 -32.66
CA LYS A 378 17.11 14.05 -31.79
C LYS A 378 16.04 13.78 -30.73
N THR A 379 15.48 14.84 -30.14
CA THR A 379 14.36 14.73 -29.18
C THR A 379 13.14 14.08 -29.84
N ARG A 380 12.77 14.53 -31.04
CA ARG A 380 11.66 13.95 -31.83
C ARG A 380 11.88 12.48 -32.16
N LYS A 381 13.03 12.13 -32.74
CA LYS A 381 13.36 10.72 -33.07
C LYS A 381 13.43 9.81 -31.84
N ALA A 382 13.81 10.34 -30.67
CA ALA A 382 13.78 9.59 -29.43
C ALA A 382 12.35 9.27 -28.97
N ARG A 383 11.42 10.23 -29.08
CA ARG A 383 9.99 10.04 -28.78
C ARG A 383 9.33 9.07 -29.77
N GLU A 384 9.57 9.25 -31.07
CA GLU A 384 9.07 8.37 -32.13
C GLU A 384 9.51 6.92 -31.89
N GLY A 385 10.79 6.69 -31.60
CA GLY A 385 11.33 5.35 -31.32
C GLY A 385 10.79 4.71 -30.03
N VAL A 386 10.61 5.49 -28.96
CA VAL A 386 9.99 4.98 -27.71
C VAL A 386 8.53 4.61 -27.95
N MET A 387 7.77 5.46 -28.66
CA MET A 387 6.38 5.19 -29.00
C MET A 387 6.24 3.91 -29.84
N GLU A 388 7.13 3.71 -30.82
CA GLU A 388 7.15 2.47 -31.62
C GLU A 388 7.38 1.22 -30.75
N PHE A 389 8.32 1.26 -29.80
CA PHE A 389 8.53 0.12 -28.88
C PHE A 389 7.34 -0.16 -27.97
N LEU A 390 6.64 0.89 -27.49
CA LEU A 390 5.43 0.74 -26.69
C LEU A 390 4.30 0.08 -27.52
N LEU A 391 4.07 0.56 -28.74
CA LEU A 391 3.02 0.07 -29.64
C LEU A 391 3.35 -1.28 -30.29
N ALA A 392 4.63 -1.66 -30.38
CA ALA A 392 5.06 -2.94 -30.96
C ALA A 392 4.35 -4.13 -30.31
N ASN A 393 4.28 -4.18 -28.97
CA ASN A 393 3.61 -5.25 -28.21
C ASN A 393 2.24 -4.86 -27.61
N HIS A 394 1.76 -3.62 -27.80
CA HIS A 394 0.42 -3.22 -27.36
C HIS A 394 -0.68 -3.81 -28.27
N PRO A 395 -1.82 -4.29 -27.73
CA PRO A 395 -2.91 -4.88 -28.52
C PRO A 395 -3.70 -3.82 -29.30
N LEU A 396 -4.45 -4.24 -30.33
CA LEU A 396 -5.30 -3.36 -31.15
C LEU A 396 -6.70 -3.15 -30.51
N ASP A 397 -6.71 -2.99 -29.20
CA ASP A 397 -7.91 -3.03 -28.35
C ASP A 397 -8.69 -1.71 -28.30
N CYS A 398 -8.22 -0.64 -28.94
CA CYS A 398 -8.74 0.72 -28.78
C CYS A 398 -10.28 0.85 -28.84
N PRO A 399 -11.02 0.15 -29.75
CA PRO A 399 -12.49 0.21 -29.77
C PRO A 399 -13.16 -0.38 -28.52
N ILE A 400 -12.61 -1.47 -27.98
CA ILE A 400 -13.08 -2.19 -26.79
C ILE A 400 -12.34 -1.76 -25.51
N CYS A 401 -11.60 -0.65 -25.57
CA CYS A 401 -10.89 -0.07 -24.44
C CYS A 401 -11.76 1.03 -23.82
N ASP A 402 -12.08 0.93 -22.53
CA ASP A 402 -12.90 1.95 -21.86
C ASP A 402 -12.19 3.30 -21.72
N GLN A 403 -10.85 3.29 -21.71
CA GLN A 403 -10.02 4.49 -21.73
C GLN A 403 -9.77 5.01 -23.18
N GLY A 404 -10.32 4.36 -24.21
CA GLY A 404 -10.25 4.86 -25.58
C GLY A 404 -10.88 6.26 -25.66
N GLY A 405 -10.11 7.24 -26.14
CA GLY A 405 -10.48 8.67 -26.15
C GLY A 405 -10.07 9.49 -24.91
N GLU A 406 -9.42 8.88 -23.92
CA GLU A 406 -8.74 9.57 -22.80
C GLU A 406 -7.45 8.84 -22.38
N CYS A 407 -6.79 8.21 -23.34
CA CYS A 407 -5.63 7.35 -23.13
C CYS A 407 -4.34 8.13 -23.44
N ASP A 408 -3.47 8.34 -22.45
CA ASP A 408 -2.14 8.98 -22.63
C ASP A 408 -1.41 8.37 -23.84
N LEU A 409 -1.46 7.05 -24.02
CA LEU A 409 -0.76 6.35 -25.11
C LEU A 409 -1.38 6.66 -26.47
N GLN A 410 -2.69 6.82 -26.57
CA GLN A 410 -3.37 7.21 -27.80
C GLN A 410 -2.99 8.64 -28.18
N ASP A 411 -3.15 9.59 -27.24
CA ASP A 411 -2.94 11.01 -27.50
C ASP A 411 -1.48 11.33 -27.78
N GLN A 412 -0.55 10.78 -26.98
CA GLN A 412 0.88 10.97 -27.21
C GLN A 412 1.38 10.23 -28.46
N SER A 413 0.72 9.14 -28.89
CA SER A 413 1.02 8.52 -30.19
C SER A 413 0.60 9.42 -31.35
N MET A 414 -0.57 10.06 -31.26
CA MET A 414 -1.06 10.97 -32.31
C MET A 414 -0.25 12.27 -32.39
N GLN A 415 0.33 12.73 -31.28
CA GLN A 415 1.12 13.97 -31.22
C GLN A 415 2.63 13.78 -31.47
N PHE A 416 3.23 12.71 -30.95
CA PHE A 416 4.69 12.50 -30.93
C PHE A 416 5.16 11.17 -31.54
N GLY A 417 4.23 10.31 -31.97
CA GLY A 417 4.54 9.00 -32.56
C GLY A 417 4.78 9.06 -34.07
N SER A 418 5.22 7.91 -34.61
CA SER A 418 5.22 7.64 -36.05
C SER A 418 3.81 7.39 -36.57
N ASP A 419 3.54 7.73 -37.83
CA ASP A 419 2.24 7.50 -38.50
C ASP A 419 1.98 6.01 -38.84
N ARG A 420 3.02 5.18 -38.77
CA ARG A 420 2.98 3.77 -39.18
C ARG A 420 3.82 2.86 -38.27
N SER A 421 3.36 1.62 -38.11
CA SER A 421 4.13 0.53 -37.51
C SER A 421 5.08 -0.12 -38.50
N ARG A 422 6.23 -0.60 -38.02
CA ARG A 422 7.11 -1.53 -38.74
C ARG A 422 7.09 -2.95 -38.15
N PHE A 423 6.38 -3.15 -37.04
CA PHE A 423 6.30 -4.43 -36.35
C PHE A 423 5.17 -5.29 -36.92
N THR A 424 5.54 -6.37 -37.61
CA THR A 424 4.64 -7.34 -38.27
C THR A 424 4.63 -8.73 -37.61
N GLU A 425 5.42 -8.91 -36.55
CA GLU A 425 5.55 -10.17 -35.82
C GLU A 425 4.40 -10.39 -34.83
N SER A 426 4.31 -11.60 -34.27
CA SER A 426 3.35 -11.91 -33.21
C SER A 426 3.60 -11.07 -31.96
N LYS A 427 2.59 -10.29 -31.57
CA LYS A 427 2.54 -9.57 -30.28
C LYS A 427 2.45 -10.57 -29.13
N ARG A 428 3.03 -10.24 -27.97
CA ARG A 428 2.74 -10.98 -26.73
C ARG A 428 1.28 -10.77 -26.30
N ALA A 429 0.74 -11.73 -25.56
CA ALA A 429 -0.48 -11.59 -24.77
C ALA A 429 -0.16 -11.93 -23.31
N VAL A 430 -0.87 -11.30 -22.38
CA VAL A 430 -0.74 -11.49 -20.93
C VAL A 430 -2.10 -11.80 -20.35
N GLU A 431 -2.18 -12.83 -19.52
CA GLU A 431 -3.38 -13.23 -18.78
C GLU A 431 -3.81 -12.13 -17.79
N ASP A 432 -5.12 -11.88 -17.72
CA ASP A 432 -5.72 -10.90 -16.84
C ASP A 432 -5.77 -11.40 -15.38
N LYS A 433 -5.71 -10.50 -14.40
CA LYS A 433 -5.46 -10.83 -12.99
C LYS A 433 -6.57 -10.28 -12.09
N ASN A 434 -7.37 -11.15 -11.47
CA ASN A 434 -8.49 -10.70 -10.64
C ASN A 434 -8.00 -10.08 -9.30
N ILE A 435 -7.77 -8.77 -9.30
CA ILE A 435 -7.35 -8.00 -8.12
C ILE A 435 -8.51 -7.43 -7.30
N GLY A 436 -9.76 -7.85 -7.55
CA GLY A 436 -10.94 -7.46 -6.76
C GLY A 436 -12.13 -6.92 -7.56
N PRO A 437 -13.22 -6.50 -6.89
CA PRO A 437 -14.48 -6.11 -7.55
C PRO A 437 -14.46 -4.70 -8.16
N LEU A 438 -13.53 -3.83 -7.77
CA LEU A 438 -13.49 -2.43 -8.19
C LEU A 438 -12.73 -2.20 -9.50
N ILE A 439 -11.59 -2.86 -9.66
CA ILE A 439 -10.66 -2.64 -10.77
C ILE A 439 -10.73 -3.82 -11.73
N LYS A 440 -11.02 -3.53 -13.00
CA LYS A 440 -10.94 -4.47 -14.11
C LYS A 440 -9.53 -4.40 -14.70
N THR A 441 -8.86 -5.54 -14.74
CA THR A 441 -7.52 -5.66 -15.33
C THR A 441 -7.61 -6.17 -16.76
N ILE A 442 -6.92 -5.53 -17.70
CA ILE A 442 -6.61 -6.12 -19.01
C ILE A 442 -5.11 -5.97 -19.25
N MET A 443 -4.34 -6.95 -18.76
CA MET A 443 -2.88 -6.82 -18.58
C MET A 443 -2.10 -6.84 -19.90
N THR A 444 -2.68 -7.37 -20.98
CA THR A 444 -2.09 -7.27 -22.32
C THR A 444 -1.91 -5.80 -22.77
N ARG A 445 -2.76 -4.88 -22.30
CA ARG A 445 -2.65 -3.43 -22.59
C ARG A 445 -1.58 -2.72 -21.76
N CYS A 446 -1.09 -3.33 -20.69
CA CYS A 446 -0.15 -2.70 -19.78
C CYS A 446 1.20 -2.45 -20.44
N ILE A 447 1.74 -1.23 -20.30
CA ILE A 447 3.05 -0.81 -20.81
C ILE A 447 4.17 -0.85 -19.75
N GLN A 448 3.91 -1.51 -18.61
CA GLN A 448 4.85 -1.71 -17.49
C GLN A 448 5.53 -0.42 -16.98
N CYS A 449 4.81 0.70 -16.98
CA CYS A 449 5.29 2.00 -16.48
C CYS A 449 5.44 2.07 -14.94
N THR A 450 5.00 1.04 -14.22
CA THR A 450 5.02 0.91 -12.74
C THR A 450 4.44 2.10 -11.96
N ARG A 451 3.52 2.89 -12.54
CA ARG A 451 2.77 3.92 -11.79
C ARG A 451 1.92 3.28 -10.67
N CYS A 452 1.09 2.29 -11.01
CA CYS A 452 0.23 1.59 -10.05
C CYS A 452 1.00 0.87 -8.92
N VAL A 453 2.16 0.26 -9.23
CA VAL A 453 3.05 -0.39 -8.24
C VAL A 453 3.59 0.62 -7.23
N ARG A 454 4.06 1.79 -7.71
CA ARG A 454 4.51 2.88 -6.82
C ARG A 454 3.36 3.47 -6.03
N PHE A 455 2.21 3.75 -6.65
CA PHE A 455 1.02 4.21 -5.94
C PHE A 455 0.61 3.25 -4.81
N ALA A 456 0.61 1.94 -5.09
CA ALA A 456 0.27 0.91 -4.12
C ALA A 456 1.21 0.93 -2.89
N SER A 457 2.53 1.00 -3.09
CA SER A 457 3.52 1.03 -2.00
C SER A 457 3.64 2.41 -1.33
N GLU A 458 3.64 3.50 -2.09
CA GLU A 458 3.94 4.86 -1.60
C GLU A 458 2.71 5.55 -1.00
N ILE A 459 1.54 5.49 -1.65
CA ILE A 459 0.34 6.27 -1.28
C ILE A 459 -0.74 5.41 -0.60
N ALA A 460 -1.11 4.27 -1.21
CA ALA A 460 -2.09 3.36 -0.60
C ALA A 460 -1.50 2.51 0.55
N GLY A 461 -0.17 2.38 0.60
CA GLY A 461 0.56 1.63 1.62
C GLY A 461 0.26 0.14 1.68
N VAL A 462 -0.07 -0.47 0.53
CA VAL A 462 -0.34 -1.90 0.37
C VAL A 462 0.57 -2.46 -0.73
N GLU A 463 1.58 -3.23 -0.33
CA GLU A 463 2.65 -3.74 -1.21
C GLU A 463 2.24 -4.97 -2.07
N ASP A 464 0.96 -5.08 -2.44
CA ASP A 464 0.43 -6.25 -3.14
C ASP A 464 0.71 -6.24 -4.65
N LEU A 465 0.76 -5.05 -5.25
CA LEU A 465 1.10 -4.90 -6.68
C LEU A 465 2.61 -4.83 -6.87
N GLY A 466 3.16 -5.74 -7.67
CA GLY A 466 4.58 -5.79 -7.99
C GLY A 466 4.86 -6.07 -9.47
N THR A 467 6.14 -6.25 -9.79
CA THR A 467 6.61 -6.74 -11.10
C THR A 467 7.13 -8.16 -10.97
N THR A 468 6.53 -9.10 -11.71
CA THR A 468 6.96 -10.50 -11.75
C THR A 468 7.59 -10.82 -13.10
N GLY A 469 8.54 -11.75 -13.14
CA GLY A 469 9.29 -12.07 -14.36
C GLY A 469 10.34 -11.02 -14.75
N ARG A 470 10.78 -11.03 -16.01
CA ARG A 470 11.79 -10.10 -16.56
C ARG A 470 11.73 -10.04 -18.09
N GLY A 471 12.24 -8.94 -18.67
CA GLY A 471 12.26 -8.77 -20.13
C GLY A 471 10.86 -8.55 -20.69
N ASN A 472 10.57 -9.11 -21.86
CA ASN A 472 9.25 -8.98 -22.50
C ASN A 472 8.13 -9.74 -21.76
N ASP A 473 8.51 -10.74 -20.96
CA ASP A 473 7.58 -11.56 -20.14
C ASP A 473 7.39 -10.99 -18.73
N LEU A 474 7.83 -9.74 -18.48
CA LEU A 474 7.55 -9.03 -17.24
C LEU A 474 6.07 -8.64 -17.17
N GLN A 475 5.43 -9.04 -16.07
CA GLN A 475 4.02 -8.77 -15.78
C GLN A 475 3.90 -7.85 -14.57
N ILE A 476 2.85 -7.02 -14.56
CA ILE A 476 2.43 -6.25 -13.38
C ILE A 476 1.18 -6.93 -12.81
N GLY A 477 1.13 -7.06 -11.49
CA GLY A 477 0.01 -7.66 -10.77
C GLY A 477 0.44 -8.16 -9.41
N THR A 478 -0.43 -8.93 -8.77
CA THR A 478 -0.10 -9.71 -7.57
C THR A 478 0.59 -11.02 -7.97
N TYR A 479 1.55 -11.51 -7.19
CA TYR A 479 2.24 -12.79 -7.49
C TYR A 479 1.34 -14.01 -7.28
N VAL A 480 0.48 -13.95 -6.26
CA VAL A 480 -0.61 -14.89 -6.00
C VAL A 480 -1.94 -14.24 -6.34
N GLU A 481 -3.03 -15.01 -6.45
CA GLU A 481 -4.39 -14.46 -6.50
C GLU A 481 -4.73 -13.80 -5.15
N LYS A 482 -4.51 -12.49 -5.07
CA LYS A 482 -4.83 -11.65 -3.91
C LYS A 482 -5.52 -10.40 -4.44
N MET A 483 -6.58 -9.97 -3.74
CA MET A 483 -7.22 -8.70 -4.07
C MET A 483 -6.37 -7.54 -3.58
N PHE A 484 -6.30 -6.48 -4.37
CA PHE A 484 -5.66 -5.22 -3.98
C PHE A 484 -6.61 -4.44 -3.08
N MET A 485 -6.61 -4.78 -1.79
CA MET A 485 -7.54 -4.24 -0.80
C MET A 485 -6.95 -3.02 -0.10
N SER A 486 -7.31 -1.84 -0.59
CA SER A 486 -7.09 -0.55 0.06
C SER A 486 -8.34 0.30 -0.12
N GLU A 487 -8.59 1.18 0.83
CA GLU A 487 -9.56 2.26 0.81
C GLU A 487 -9.33 3.31 -0.30
N LEU A 488 -8.12 3.34 -0.88
CA LEU A 488 -7.71 4.20 -2.00
C LEU A 488 -7.40 3.40 -3.28
N SER A 489 -7.79 2.12 -3.36
CA SER A 489 -7.32 1.21 -4.40
C SER A 489 -7.67 1.68 -5.82
N GLY A 490 -8.88 2.21 -6.03
CA GLY A 490 -9.42 2.63 -7.33
C GLY A 490 -8.70 3.83 -7.97
N ASN A 491 -7.88 4.57 -7.22
CA ASN A 491 -7.04 5.63 -7.81
C ASN A 491 -6.00 5.08 -8.80
N VAL A 492 -5.67 3.78 -8.76
CA VAL A 492 -4.80 3.16 -9.79
C VAL A 492 -5.42 3.14 -11.19
N ILE A 493 -6.72 3.43 -11.32
CA ILE A 493 -7.41 3.57 -12.60
C ILE A 493 -7.01 4.90 -13.26
N ASP A 494 -7.11 6.01 -12.54
CA ASP A 494 -6.78 7.34 -13.07
C ASP A 494 -5.28 7.49 -13.33
N ILE A 495 -4.46 6.90 -12.46
CA ILE A 495 -3.00 6.93 -12.63
C ILE A 495 -2.52 6.09 -13.82
N CYS A 496 -3.37 5.21 -14.37
CA CYS A 496 -3.00 4.32 -15.47
C CYS A 496 -2.98 5.10 -16.81
N PRO A 497 -1.82 5.19 -17.50
CA PRO A 497 -1.74 5.88 -18.80
C PRO A 497 -2.43 5.11 -19.95
N VAL A 498 -2.95 3.91 -19.67
CA VAL A 498 -3.49 2.95 -20.63
C VAL A 498 -4.61 2.18 -19.97
N GLY A 499 -5.61 1.76 -20.75
CA GLY A 499 -6.80 1.06 -20.25
C GLY A 499 -6.57 -0.41 -19.87
N ALA A 500 -5.47 -0.66 -19.14
CA ALA A 500 -5.09 -1.92 -18.51
C ALA A 500 -5.63 -2.02 -17.08
N LEU A 501 -5.87 -0.90 -16.39
CA LEU A 501 -6.59 -0.83 -15.12
C LEU A 501 -7.77 0.12 -15.33
N THR A 502 -8.99 -0.41 -15.42
CA THR A 502 -10.21 0.38 -15.63
C THR A 502 -11.22 0.11 -14.52
N SER A 503 -12.19 1.02 -14.32
CA SER A 503 -13.27 0.79 -13.35
C SER A 503 -14.15 -0.38 -13.83
N LYS A 504 -14.29 -1.43 -13.01
CA LYS A 504 -15.17 -2.57 -13.26
C LYS A 504 -16.66 -2.16 -13.24
N PRO A 505 -17.14 -1.31 -12.30
CA PRO A 505 -18.51 -0.79 -12.33
C PRO A 505 -18.86 0.10 -13.53
N TYR A 506 -17.88 0.84 -14.07
CA TYR A 506 -18.07 1.72 -15.24
C TYR A 506 -17.89 0.99 -16.59
N ALA A 507 -17.30 -0.21 -16.59
CA ALA A 507 -16.85 -0.89 -17.80
C ALA A 507 -17.95 -1.00 -18.86
N PHE A 508 -17.63 -0.56 -20.09
CA PHE A 508 -18.51 -0.53 -21.26
C PHE A 508 -19.82 0.29 -21.12
N THR A 509 -20.04 1.01 -20.02
CA THR A 509 -21.28 1.80 -19.83
C THR A 509 -21.30 3.07 -20.70
N ALA A 510 -20.14 3.73 -20.86
CA ALA A 510 -20.01 5.01 -21.54
C ALA A 510 -18.61 5.23 -22.17
N ARG A 511 -18.43 6.38 -22.84
CA ARG A 511 -17.16 6.85 -23.42
C ARG A 511 -16.83 8.29 -23.00
N PRO A 512 -15.56 8.71 -23.00
CA PRO A 512 -15.16 10.00 -22.42
C PRO A 512 -15.83 11.21 -23.10
N TRP A 513 -15.90 11.19 -24.44
CA TRP A 513 -16.36 12.31 -25.27
C TRP A 513 -17.88 12.57 -25.25
N GLU A 514 -18.69 11.62 -24.78
CA GLU A 514 -20.14 11.79 -24.64
C GLU A 514 -20.56 12.27 -23.24
N THR A 515 -19.63 12.27 -22.27
CA THR A 515 -19.92 12.70 -20.89
C THR A 515 -19.83 14.21 -20.73
N ARG A 516 -20.80 14.78 -20.00
CA ARG A 516 -20.70 16.14 -19.45
C ARG A 516 -19.94 16.05 -18.13
N LYS A 517 -19.04 17.01 -17.89
CA LYS A 517 -18.22 17.08 -16.69
C LYS A 517 -18.71 18.23 -15.81
N THR A 518 -19.23 17.93 -14.63
CA THR A 518 -19.62 18.91 -13.61
C THR A 518 -18.66 18.81 -12.44
N GLU A 519 -17.90 19.87 -12.18
CA GLU A 519 -17.08 19.98 -10.96
C GLU A 519 -17.99 20.12 -9.75
N SER A 520 -17.75 19.33 -8.72
CA SER A 520 -18.51 19.31 -7.47
C SER A 520 -17.61 18.87 -6.30
N ILE A 521 -18.20 18.61 -5.15
CA ILE A 521 -17.53 18.17 -3.92
C ILE A 521 -18.17 16.86 -3.44
N ASP A 522 -17.38 16.00 -2.80
CA ASP A 522 -17.85 14.78 -2.12
C ASP A 522 -18.40 15.07 -0.71
N VAL A 523 -19.32 14.21 -0.25
CA VAL A 523 -20.00 14.30 1.05
C VAL A 523 -19.99 12.99 1.84
N LEU A 524 -19.35 11.92 1.33
CA LEU A 524 -19.37 10.59 1.94
C LEU A 524 -18.35 10.41 3.09
N ASP A 525 -17.57 11.44 3.36
CA ASP A 525 -16.75 11.69 4.56
C ASP A 525 -16.67 13.21 4.82
N ALA A 526 -15.98 13.64 5.89
CA ALA A 526 -15.80 15.06 6.20
C ALA A 526 -14.54 15.70 5.55
N VAL A 527 -13.86 15.02 4.61
CA VAL A 527 -12.68 15.59 3.94
C VAL A 527 -13.09 16.67 2.94
N GLY A 528 -14.29 16.57 2.35
CA GLY A 528 -14.74 17.49 1.30
C GLY A 528 -13.93 17.34 0.01
N SER A 529 -13.73 16.09 -0.42
CA SER A 529 -12.86 15.78 -1.55
C SER A 529 -13.38 16.42 -2.85
N ASN A 530 -12.51 17.12 -3.59
CA ASN A 530 -12.91 17.79 -4.83
C ASN A 530 -13.09 16.74 -5.96
N ILE A 531 -14.22 16.80 -6.66
CA ILE A 531 -14.59 15.80 -7.68
C ILE A 531 -15.07 16.40 -9.01
N VAL A 532 -15.05 15.57 -10.05
CA VAL A 532 -15.71 15.78 -11.34
C VAL A 532 -16.75 14.68 -11.55
N VAL A 533 -18.03 15.04 -11.46
CA VAL A 533 -19.15 14.15 -11.75
C VAL A 533 -19.33 14.09 -13.26
N SER A 534 -19.13 12.91 -13.85
CA SER A 534 -19.30 12.68 -15.29
C SER A 534 -20.70 12.12 -15.56
N THR A 535 -21.51 12.83 -16.33
CA THR A 535 -22.93 12.50 -16.57
C THR A 535 -23.25 12.28 -18.04
N ARG A 536 -24.24 11.44 -18.33
CA ARG A 536 -24.78 11.21 -19.69
C ARG A 536 -26.29 10.96 -19.58
N GLY A 537 -27.09 11.57 -20.45
CA GLY A 537 -28.54 11.32 -20.49
C GLY A 537 -29.31 11.70 -19.21
N GLY A 538 -28.76 12.58 -18.36
CA GLY A 538 -29.36 12.92 -17.05
C GLY A 538 -29.01 11.94 -15.92
N GLU A 539 -28.06 11.03 -16.13
CA GLU A 539 -27.63 10.01 -15.18
C GLU A 539 -26.11 10.12 -14.90
N VAL A 540 -25.70 9.91 -13.64
CA VAL A 540 -24.27 9.87 -13.26
C VAL A 540 -23.63 8.58 -13.77
N MET A 541 -22.59 8.71 -14.60
CA MET A 541 -21.88 7.58 -15.19
C MET A 541 -20.65 7.17 -14.39
N ARG A 542 -19.90 8.14 -13.85
CA ARG A 542 -18.74 7.92 -12.97
C ARG A 542 -18.39 9.20 -12.19
N ILE A 543 -17.58 9.05 -11.15
CA ILE A 543 -16.96 10.14 -10.40
C ILE A 543 -15.44 10.04 -10.56
N LEU A 544 -14.80 11.16 -10.83
CA LEU A 544 -13.34 11.34 -10.92
C LEU A 544 -12.88 12.37 -9.87
N PRO A 545 -11.62 12.34 -9.43
CA PRO A 545 -11.04 13.41 -8.63
C PRO A 545 -10.90 14.71 -9.43
N ARG A 546 -10.92 15.85 -8.74
CA ARG A 546 -10.45 17.15 -9.22
C ARG A 546 -9.23 17.55 -8.40
N LEU A 547 -8.24 18.15 -9.05
CA LEU A 547 -7.01 18.60 -8.41
C LEU A 547 -7.30 19.67 -7.33
N ASN A 548 -6.82 19.43 -6.10
CA ASN A 548 -6.75 20.41 -5.02
C ASN A 548 -5.58 20.08 -4.07
N GLU A 549 -4.54 20.91 -4.13
CA GLU A 549 -3.31 20.79 -3.34
C GLU A 549 -3.54 20.82 -1.83
N ASP A 550 -4.60 21.48 -1.37
CA ASP A 550 -4.86 21.65 0.05
C ASP A 550 -5.56 20.43 0.68
N ILE A 551 -6.46 19.81 -0.09
CA ILE A 551 -7.33 18.72 0.38
C ILE A 551 -6.81 17.37 -0.13
N ASN A 552 -7.25 16.97 -1.33
CA ASN A 552 -7.17 15.59 -1.79
C ASN A 552 -5.99 15.30 -2.76
N GLU A 553 -5.16 16.31 -3.05
CA GLU A 553 -4.27 16.34 -4.21
C GLU A 553 -5.06 16.00 -5.46
N GLU A 554 -4.94 14.77 -5.96
CA GLU A 554 -5.63 14.23 -7.12
C GLU A 554 -6.28 12.86 -6.81
N TRP A 555 -6.39 12.50 -5.53
CA TRP A 555 -6.94 11.24 -5.07
C TRP A 555 -8.39 11.39 -4.60
N ILE A 556 -9.13 10.29 -4.55
CA ILE A 556 -10.42 10.18 -3.83
C ILE A 556 -10.55 8.79 -3.21
N SER A 557 -11.38 8.65 -2.18
CA SER A 557 -11.63 7.34 -1.58
C SER A 557 -12.41 6.42 -2.54
N ASP A 558 -12.31 5.11 -2.34
CA ASP A 558 -13.10 4.16 -3.14
C ASP A 558 -14.60 4.28 -2.88
N LYS A 559 -14.99 4.71 -1.68
CA LYS A 559 -16.38 5.05 -1.37
C LYS A 559 -16.86 6.21 -2.26
N THR A 560 -16.12 7.32 -2.28
CA THR A 560 -16.34 8.49 -3.15
C THR A 560 -16.44 8.10 -4.62
N ARG A 561 -15.50 7.28 -5.09
CA ARG A 561 -15.35 6.90 -6.50
C ARG A 561 -16.47 6.01 -7.02
N PHE A 562 -17.03 5.14 -6.17
CA PHE A 562 -17.88 4.04 -6.61
C PHE A 562 -19.31 4.04 -6.06
N ALA A 563 -19.64 4.81 -5.02
CA ALA A 563 -21.01 4.85 -4.46
C ALA A 563 -22.05 5.58 -5.35
N TYR A 564 -21.66 6.10 -6.53
CA TYR A 564 -22.58 6.77 -7.45
C TYR A 564 -23.68 5.86 -8.04
N ASP A 565 -23.53 4.54 -7.95
CA ASP A 565 -24.59 3.59 -8.27
C ASP A 565 -25.70 3.56 -7.19
N GLY A 566 -25.37 3.89 -5.95
CA GLY A 566 -26.31 4.07 -4.84
C GLY A 566 -27.30 5.21 -5.11
N LEU A 567 -26.86 6.30 -5.77
CA LEU A 567 -27.70 7.43 -6.18
C LEU A 567 -28.89 7.04 -7.09
N LYS A 568 -28.85 5.83 -7.68
CA LYS A 568 -29.87 5.31 -8.61
C LYS A 568 -30.80 4.28 -7.97
N ARG A 569 -30.56 3.88 -6.71
CA ARG A 569 -31.26 2.78 -6.02
C ARG A 569 -31.95 3.30 -4.76
N GLN A 570 -33.08 2.70 -4.40
CA GLN A 570 -33.85 3.02 -3.18
C GLN A 570 -34.14 4.52 -3.00
N ARG A 571 -34.23 5.27 -4.11
CA ARG A 571 -34.47 6.72 -4.11
C ARG A 571 -35.91 7.04 -3.76
N LEU A 572 -36.08 8.03 -2.90
CA LEU A 572 -37.39 8.62 -2.62
C LEU A 572 -37.76 9.55 -3.78
N THR A 573 -38.77 9.16 -4.54
CA THR A 573 -39.16 9.84 -5.79
C THR A 573 -40.54 10.48 -5.74
N GLN A 574 -41.33 10.19 -4.71
CA GLN A 574 -42.70 10.69 -4.52
C GLN A 574 -42.94 10.97 -3.03
N PRO A 575 -43.69 12.03 -2.67
CA PRO A 575 -44.16 12.23 -1.30
C PRO A 575 -45.04 11.04 -0.87
N MET A 576 -44.92 10.61 0.40
CA MET A 576 -45.71 9.50 0.93
C MET A 576 -46.28 9.83 2.31
N VAL A 577 -47.44 9.26 2.63
CA VAL A 577 -48.11 9.38 3.93
C VAL A 577 -48.52 8.01 4.43
N LYS A 578 -48.48 7.77 5.75
CA LYS A 578 -49.11 6.57 6.31
C LYS A 578 -50.64 6.66 6.19
N ASN A 579 -51.23 5.63 5.61
CA ASN A 579 -52.69 5.45 5.57
C ASN A 579 -53.22 4.85 6.89
N GLU A 580 -54.54 4.65 6.99
CA GLU A 580 -55.21 4.06 8.17
C GLU A 580 -54.72 2.64 8.51
N SER A 581 -54.17 1.89 7.53
CA SER A 581 -53.55 0.58 7.75
C SER A 581 -52.07 0.64 8.19
N GLY A 582 -51.52 1.85 8.40
CA GLY A 582 -50.12 2.07 8.80
C GLY A 582 -49.11 1.93 7.66
N GLN A 583 -49.55 1.78 6.41
CA GLN A 583 -48.68 1.65 5.24
C GLN A 583 -48.44 3.01 4.58
N LEU A 584 -47.20 3.27 4.16
CA LEU A 584 -46.83 4.44 3.37
C LEU A 584 -47.40 4.32 1.96
N VAL A 585 -48.26 5.27 1.57
CA VAL A 585 -48.83 5.37 0.22
C VAL A 585 -48.37 6.66 -0.47
N PRO A 586 -48.04 6.63 -1.78
CA PRO A 586 -47.70 7.85 -2.51
C PRO A 586 -48.86 8.83 -2.63
N THR A 587 -48.56 10.12 -2.60
CA THR A 587 -49.53 11.20 -2.69
C THR A 587 -48.89 12.46 -3.30
N THR A 588 -49.65 13.55 -3.36
CA THR A 588 -49.27 14.85 -3.94
C THR A 588 -48.52 15.72 -2.94
N TRP A 589 -47.75 16.70 -3.43
CA TRP A 589 -47.05 17.66 -2.56
C TRP A 589 -48.05 18.50 -1.75
N GLU A 590 -49.18 18.86 -2.33
CA GLU A 590 -50.23 19.68 -1.72
C GLU A 590 -50.86 19.00 -0.49
N ASP A 591 -51.26 17.73 -0.62
CA ASP A 591 -51.79 16.93 0.49
C ASP A 591 -50.76 16.75 1.61
N VAL A 592 -49.51 16.46 1.26
CA VAL A 592 -48.44 16.24 2.23
C VAL A 592 -48.05 17.51 2.98
N LEU A 593 -47.81 18.60 2.26
CA LEU A 593 -47.43 19.87 2.87
C LEU A 593 -48.57 20.41 3.75
N THR A 594 -49.83 20.20 3.36
CA THR A 594 -50.99 20.55 4.20
C THR A 594 -51.04 19.74 5.49
N ARG A 595 -50.74 18.43 5.45
CA ARG A 595 -50.67 17.58 6.66
C ARG A 595 -49.51 17.95 7.56
N VAL A 596 -48.32 18.19 6.99
CA VAL A 596 -47.15 18.67 7.74
C VAL A 596 -47.44 20.03 8.38
N ALA A 597 -48.04 20.96 7.65
CA ALA A 597 -48.42 22.25 8.18
C ALA A 597 -49.45 22.12 9.31
N GLY A 598 -50.48 21.29 9.13
CA GLY A 598 -51.48 21.00 10.16
C GLY A 598 -50.91 20.34 11.42
N ALA A 599 -49.87 19.51 11.29
CA ALA A 599 -49.15 18.92 12.42
C ALA A 599 -48.25 19.93 13.16
N LEU A 600 -47.67 20.90 12.46
CA LEU A 600 -46.85 21.97 13.05
C LEU A 600 -47.68 23.13 13.60
N GLN A 601 -48.89 23.35 13.08
CA GLN A 601 -49.81 24.39 13.57
C GLN A 601 -50.26 24.09 15.01
N GLY A 602 -49.99 25.05 15.91
CA GLY A 602 -50.32 24.92 17.34
C GLY A 602 -49.22 24.28 18.19
N VAL A 603 -48.18 23.71 17.57
CA VAL A 603 -46.99 23.18 18.24
C VAL A 603 -46.00 24.31 18.52
N LYS A 604 -45.45 24.37 19.74
CA LYS A 604 -44.50 25.41 20.17
C LYS A 604 -43.46 24.88 21.15
N GLY A 605 -42.26 25.45 21.12
CA GLY A 605 -41.21 25.07 22.07
C GLY A 605 -40.87 23.58 22.00
N ASN A 606 -40.78 22.94 23.16
CA ASN A 606 -40.35 21.55 23.26
C ASN A 606 -41.26 20.52 22.58
N ASP A 607 -42.48 20.88 22.16
CA ASP A 607 -43.36 19.97 21.45
C ASP A 607 -42.90 19.69 20.00
N VAL A 608 -41.94 20.44 19.44
CA VAL A 608 -41.27 20.15 18.15
C VAL A 608 -39.76 20.07 18.31
N ALA A 609 -39.13 19.09 17.63
CA ALA A 609 -37.68 19.00 17.49
C ALA A 609 -37.30 18.50 16.10
N ALA A 610 -36.01 18.59 15.77
CA ALA A 610 -35.43 18.05 14.55
C ALA A 610 -34.13 17.29 14.81
N VAL A 611 -33.87 16.24 14.04
CA VAL A 611 -32.55 15.61 13.88
C VAL A 611 -32.11 15.78 12.42
N VAL A 612 -30.89 16.27 12.23
CA VAL A 612 -30.25 16.41 10.91
C VAL A 612 -29.19 15.34 10.73
N GLY A 613 -29.21 14.70 9.56
CA GLY A 613 -28.34 13.59 9.23
C GLY A 613 -27.01 14.00 8.59
N GLY A 614 -26.16 13.00 8.39
CA GLY A 614 -24.76 13.22 8.02
C GLY A 614 -24.47 13.87 6.64
N LEU A 615 -25.45 13.91 5.73
CA LEU A 615 -25.30 14.37 4.34
C LEU A 615 -26.02 15.70 4.04
N VAL A 616 -26.54 16.38 5.05
CA VAL A 616 -27.34 17.62 4.92
C VAL A 616 -26.45 18.84 4.63
N ASP A 617 -26.93 19.72 3.76
CA ASP A 617 -26.29 20.97 3.34
C ASP A 617 -26.66 22.18 4.23
N ALA A 618 -25.76 23.16 4.28
CA ALA A 618 -25.91 24.34 5.14
C ALA A 618 -27.17 25.18 4.83
N GLU A 619 -27.60 25.26 3.57
CA GLU A 619 -28.84 25.95 3.16
C GLU A 619 -30.11 25.25 3.69
N ALA A 620 -30.11 23.92 3.79
CA ALA A 620 -31.19 23.16 4.41
C ALA A 620 -31.14 23.24 5.95
N LEU A 621 -29.94 23.24 6.53
CA LEU A 621 -29.73 23.46 7.96
C LEU A 621 -30.25 24.84 8.42
N ILE A 622 -29.86 25.94 7.77
CA ILE A 622 -30.36 27.27 8.17
C ILE A 622 -31.90 27.33 8.04
N SER A 623 -32.45 26.68 7.02
CA SER A 623 -33.89 26.75 6.74
C SER A 623 -34.70 26.00 7.78
N LEU A 624 -34.22 24.84 8.22
CA LEU A 624 -34.87 24.10 9.30
C LEU A 624 -34.68 24.80 10.65
N LYS A 625 -33.49 25.39 10.88
CA LYS A 625 -33.21 26.21 12.07
C LYS A 625 -34.16 27.41 12.16
N ASP A 626 -34.26 28.22 11.10
CA ASP A 626 -35.13 29.39 11.12
C ASP A 626 -36.62 29.01 11.20
N LEU A 627 -37.05 27.90 10.59
CA LEU A 627 -38.42 27.38 10.76
C LEU A 627 -38.73 27.04 12.22
N LEU A 628 -37.85 26.27 12.89
CA LEU A 628 -38.07 25.89 14.30
C LEU A 628 -37.92 27.10 15.24
N ASN A 629 -37.01 28.03 14.97
CA ASN A 629 -36.89 29.30 15.71
C ASN A 629 -38.20 30.11 15.65
N ARG A 630 -38.88 30.15 14.49
CA ARG A 630 -40.19 30.82 14.34
C ARG A 630 -41.32 30.12 15.11
N LEU A 631 -41.18 28.81 15.36
CA LEU A 631 -42.03 28.04 16.28
C LEU A 631 -41.55 28.10 17.76
N ASN A 632 -40.55 28.94 18.04
CA ASN A 632 -39.93 29.13 19.35
C ASN A 632 -39.32 27.81 19.91
N SER A 633 -38.76 26.96 19.05
CA SER A 633 -38.05 25.73 19.45
C SER A 633 -36.57 25.80 19.07
N ASP A 634 -35.71 25.59 20.06
CA ASP A 634 -34.27 25.47 19.88
C ASP A 634 -33.84 23.99 19.77
N ASN A 635 -34.77 23.05 19.61
CA ASN A 635 -34.47 21.60 19.67
C ASN A 635 -34.02 21.06 18.31
N LEU A 636 -32.88 21.59 17.86
CA LEU A 636 -32.21 21.28 16.61
C LEU A 636 -30.98 20.41 16.93
N CYS A 637 -31.09 19.11 16.68
CA CYS A 637 -30.08 18.11 17.00
C CYS A 637 -29.36 17.58 15.75
N THR A 638 -28.10 17.16 15.87
CA THR A 638 -27.41 16.35 14.86
C THR A 638 -27.38 14.87 15.27
N GLU A 639 -27.08 13.97 14.33
CA GLU A 639 -26.81 12.55 14.64
C GLU A 639 -25.53 12.36 15.46
N GLU A 640 -24.44 13.05 15.08
CA GLU A 640 -23.14 12.89 15.73
C GLU A 640 -23.02 13.80 16.97
N VAL A 641 -22.76 13.18 18.13
CA VAL A 641 -22.55 13.87 19.41
C VAL A 641 -21.25 14.67 19.38
N PHE A 642 -21.21 15.81 20.05
CA PHE A 642 -19.97 16.53 20.32
C PHE A 642 -20.07 17.16 21.73
N PRO A 643 -19.00 17.13 22.55
CA PRO A 643 -19.07 17.58 23.94
C PRO A 643 -19.31 19.08 24.05
N MET A 644 -20.52 19.46 24.49
CA MET A 644 -20.91 20.85 24.75
C MET A 644 -20.42 21.40 26.10
N ALA A 645 -19.82 20.57 26.96
CA ALA A 645 -19.27 21.02 28.22
C ALA A 645 -17.91 21.71 28.01
N GLY A 646 -17.72 22.90 28.60
CA GLY A 646 -16.53 23.73 28.38
C GLY A 646 -16.78 24.76 27.28
N ALA A 647 -16.03 24.69 26.18
CA ALA A 647 -16.13 25.63 25.06
C ALA A 647 -17.22 25.30 24.03
N GLY A 648 -17.71 24.05 24.01
CA GLY A 648 -18.74 23.58 23.09
C GLY A 648 -18.48 23.94 21.62
N SER A 649 -19.54 24.39 20.94
CA SER A 649 -19.51 24.89 19.57
C SER A 649 -19.35 26.42 19.46
N ASP A 650 -19.27 27.15 20.58
CA ASP A 650 -19.12 28.62 20.57
C ASP A 650 -17.78 29.07 19.96
N LEU A 651 -16.74 28.24 20.08
CA LEU A 651 -15.40 28.51 19.54
C LEU A 651 -15.05 27.48 18.46
N ARG A 652 -15.02 27.90 17.18
CA ARG A 652 -14.65 27.05 16.02
C ARG A 652 -13.36 26.26 16.22
N SER A 653 -12.37 26.86 16.91
CA SER A 653 -11.09 26.22 17.21
C SER A 653 -11.19 24.90 17.98
N ASN A 654 -12.31 24.68 18.68
CA ASN A 654 -12.55 23.50 19.49
C ASN A 654 -13.02 22.29 18.66
N TYR A 655 -13.46 22.47 17.40
CA TYR A 655 -13.99 21.39 16.57
C TYR A 655 -13.45 21.35 15.13
N LEU A 656 -12.41 22.12 14.79
CA LEU A 656 -11.79 22.05 13.46
C LEU A 656 -10.46 21.28 13.47
N LEU A 657 -10.06 20.80 12.29
CA LEU A 657 -8.69 20.45 11.92
C LEU A 657 -7.93 21.75 11.63
N ASN A 658 -7.66 22.51 12.69
CA ASN A 658 -7.07 23.85 12.66
C ASN A 658 -5.71 23.97 11.96
N THR A 659 -4.93 22.88 11.85
CA THR A 659 -3.66 22.85 11.11
C THR A 659 -3.88 22.77 9.59
N GLY A 660 -5.09 22.44 9.14
CA GLY A 660 -5.40 22.13 7.75
C GLY A 660 -4.91 20.73 7.34
N ILE A 661 -5.44 20.22 6.23
CA ILE A 661 -5.08 18.90 5.69
C ILE A 661 -3.64 18.91 5.13
N ALA A 662 -3.29 19.94 4.35
CA ALA A 662 -1.93 20.12 3.83
C ALA A 662 -0.89 20.44 4.92
N GLY A 663 -1.27 21.16 5.98
CA GLY A 663 -0.36 21.53 7.07
C GLY A 663 0.22 20.35 7.84
N ILE A 664 -0.38 19.17 7.77
CA ILE A 664 0.20 17.92 8.31
C ILE A 664 1.57 17.60 7.71
N GLU A 665 1.86 18.04 6.49
CA GLU A 665 3.17 17.83 5.86
C GLU A 665 4.28 18.64 6.55
N GLU A 666 3.97 19.73 7.26
CA GLU A 666 4.94 20.55 8.00
C GLU A 666 5.19 20.07 9.44
N ALA A 667 4.37 19.12 9.93
CA ALA A 667 4.45 18.57 11.28
C ALA A 667 5.68 17.67 11.48
N ASP A 668 6.25 17.66 12.69
CA ASP A 668 7.35 16.75 13.07
C ASP A 668 6.91 15.63 14.03
N VAL A 669 5.88 15.88 14.85
CA VAL A 669 5.27 14.88 15.75
C VAL A 669 3.75 14.96 15.69
N LEU A 670 3.09 13.83 15.40
CA LEU A 670 1.63 13.69 15.35
C LEU A 670 1.13 12.72 16.41
N LEU A 671 0.21 13.17 17.28
CA LEU A 671 -0.54 12.33 18.21
C LEU A 671 -1.98 12.14 17.70
N LEU A 672 -2.34 10.89 17.40
CA LEU A 672 -3.70 10.47 17.08
C LEU A 672 -4.40 9.94 18.35
N VAL A 673 -5.63 10.38 18.60
CA VAL A 673 -6.43 10.00 19.78
C VAL A 673 -7.77 9.41 19.35
N GLY A 674 -7.95 8.11 19.61
CA GLY A 674 -9.21 7.38 19.47
C GLY A 674 -9.80 7.30 18.06
N THR A 675 -9.02 7.60 17.03
CA THR A 675 -9.44 7.64 15.61
C THR A 675 -8.78 6.53 14.79
N ASN A 676 -9.48 6.08 13.74
CA ASN A 676 -8.86 5.35 12.64
C ASN A 676 -8.95 6.21 11.36
N PRO A 677 -8.00 7.15 11.16
CA PRO A 677 -8.08 8.12 10.06
C PRO A 677 -8.12 7.44 8.69
N ARG A 678 -7.58 6.22 8.56
CA ARG A 678 -7.62 5.43 7.33
C ARG A 678 -9.03 5.20 6.80
N TYR A 679 -10.02 4.96 7.67
CA TYR A 679 -11.41 4.70 7.23
C TYR A 679 -12.34 5.91 7.46
N GLU A 680 -12.05 6.72 8.49
CA GLU A 680 -12.84 7.91 8.82
C GLU A 680 -12.57 9.09 7.87
N ALA A 681 -11.33 9.24 7.40
CA ALA A 681 -10.89 10.29 6.48
C ALA A 681 -9.69 9.82 5.61
N PRO A 682 -9.90 8.91 4.63
CA PRO A 682 -8.81 8.19 3.93
C PRO A 682 -7.71 9.09 3.33
N LEU A 683 -8.08 10.26 2.81
CA LEU A 683 -7.16 11.23 2.22
C LEU A 683 -6.34 11.99 3.28
N PHE A 684 -6.88 12.20 4.48
CA PHE A 684 -6.11 12.68 5.62
C PHE A 684 -5.05 11.66 6.04
N ASN A 685 -5.41 10.36 6.05
CA ASN A 685 -4.44 9.27 6.27
C ASN A 685 -3.34 9.23 5.18
N ALA A 686 -3.69 9.50 3.93
CA ALA A 686 -2.71 9.61 2.84
C ALA A 686 -1.72 10.77 3.05
N ARG A 687 -2.16 11.92 3.57
CA ARG A 687 -1.26 13.04 3.95
C ARG A 687 -0.34 12.68 5.11
N ILE A 688 -0.86 12.01 6.14
CA ILE A 688 -0.03 11.51 7.25
C ILE A 688 1.04 10.53 6.70
N ARG A 689 0.64 9.60 5.82
CA ARG A 689 1.56 8.67 5.16
C ARG A 689 2.63 9.39 4.34
N LYS A 690 2.25 10.41 3.58
CA LYS A 690 3.17 11.25 2.78
C LYS A 690 4.18 11.96 3.68
N GLY A 691 3.73 12.57 4.79
CA GLY A 691 4.60 13.17 5.80
C GLY A 691 5.54 12.15 6.47
N TRP A 692 5.05 10.94 6.78
CA TRP A 692 5.87 9.84 7.30
C TRP A 692 6.95 9.39 6.31
N LEU A 693 6.61 9.28 5.01
CA LEU A 693 7.53 8.81 3.97
C LEU A 693 8.60 9.84 3.58
N HIS A 694 8.26 11.14 3.57
CA HIS A 694 9.13 12.20 3.05
C HIS A 694 9.78 13.08 4.13
N ASN A 695 9.11 13.28 5.27
CA ASN A 695 9.50 14.28 6.28
C ASN A 695 9.85 13.65 7.65
N GLU A 696 9.99 12.32 7.72
CA GLU A 696 10.31 11.56 8.93
C GLU A 696 9.30 11.76 10.10
N LEU A 697 8.04 12.10 9.79
CA LEU A 697 6.98 12.39 10.76
C LEU A 697 6.82 11.27 11.80
N GLN A 698 7.00 11.60 13.08
CA GLN A 698 6.77 10.65 14.18
C GLN A 698 5.29 10.60 14.55
N VAL A 699 4.61 9.53 14.15
CA VAL A 699 3.20 9.29 14.50
C VAL A 699 3.09 8.44 15.77
N ALA A 700 2.16 8.79 16.65
CA ALA A 700 1.78 8.00 17.82
C ALA A 700 0.25 7.87 17.91
N LEU A 701 -0.23 6.76 18.47
CA LEU A 701 -1.66 6.45 18.62
C LEU A 701 -2.01 6.11 20.07
N VAL A 702 -3.02 6.78 20.60
CA VAL A 702 -3.72 6.40 21.85
C VAL A 702 -5.10 5.88 21.48
N GLY A 703 -5.32 4.58 21.66
CA GLY A 703 -6.57 3.89 21.30
C GLY A 703 -6.32 2.45 20.84
N LYS A 704 -7.35 1.81 20.27
CA LYS A 704 -7.24 0.44 19.74
C LYS A 704 -6.14 0.36 18.68
N GLU A 705 -5.31 -0.67 18.74
CA GLU A 705 -4.33 -0.97 17.69
C GLU A 705 -5.04 -1.27 16.36
N VAL A 706 -4.72 -0.51 15.30
CA VAL A 706 -5.32 -0.59 13.96
C VAL A 706 -4.25 -0.48 12.87
N ASP A 707 -4.53 -1.01 11.67
CA ASP A 707 -3.62 -0.91 10.52
C ASP A 707 -3.82 0.43 9.79
N LEU A 708 -2.87 1.36 9.97
CA LEU A 708 -2.85 2.68 9.32
C LEU A 708 -2.04 2.72 8.01
N SER A 709 -1.51 1.58 7.55
CA SER A 709 -0.53 1.39 6.46
C SER A 709 0.93 1.82 6.76
N TYR A 710 1.17 2.67 7.76
CA TYR A 710 2.51 3.14 8.17
C TYR A 710 2.80 2.79 9.64
N THR A 711 4.07 2.86 10.03
CA THR A 711 4.50 2.57 11.41
C THR A 711 4.17 3.73 12.35
N TYR A 712 3.72 3.41 13.58
CA TYR A 712 3.42 4.39 14.60
C TYR A 712 3.76 3.86 16.00
N ASN A 713 3.98 4.78 16.95
CA ASN A 713 4.18 4.44 18.36
C ASN A 713 2.82 4.24 19.05
N HIS A 714 2.45 3.00 19.36
CA HIS A 714 1.26 2.71 20.17
C HIS A 714 1.51 3.07 21.63
N LEU A 715 0.71 3.98 22.20
CA LEU A 715 0.87 4.49 23.57
C LEU A 715 -0.12 3.86 24.56
N GLY A 716 -0.92 2.88 24.11
CA GLY A 716 -1.94 2.21 24.92
C GLY A 716 -3.38 2.49 24.47
N GLU A 717 -4.30 1.62 24.86
CA GLU A 717 -5.70 1.67 24.41
C GLU A 717 -6.63 2.51 25.28
N SER A 718 -6.31 2.70 26.56
CA SER A 718 -7.17 3.37 27.54
C SER A 718 -6.93 4.88 27.58
N ALA A 719 -7.99 5.66 27.78
CA ALA A 719 -7.93 7.11 27.93
C ALA A 719 -7.12 7.58 29.18
N LYS A 720 -6.72 6.66 30.08
CA LYS A 720 -5.69 6.93 31.11
C LYS A 720 -4.37 7.45 30.52
N ALA A 721 -3.94 6.94 29.36
CA ALA A 721 -2.73 7.42 28.70
C ALA A 721 -2.80 8.93 28.39
N LEU A 722 -4.00 9.47 28.09
CA LEU A 722 -4.20 10.91 27.91
C LEU A 722 -3.97 11.68 29.21
N GLN A 723 -4.37 11.15 30.36
CA GLN A 723 -4.11 11.78 31.67
C GLN A 723 -2.62 11.76 32.03
N GLU A 724 -1.90 10.68 31.70
CA GLU A 724 -0.46 10.56 31.91
C GLU A 724 0.34 11.48 30.97
N ILE A 725 -0.11 11.67 29.72
CA ILE A 725 0.50 12.64 28.79
C ILE A 725 0.17 14.08 29.25
N ALA A 726 -1.07 14.36 29.66
CA ALA A 726 -1.50 15.69 30.14
C ALA A 726 -0.78 16.12 31.42
N SER A 727 -0.49 15.19 32.33
CA SER A 727 0.26 15.44 33.57
C SER A 727 1.78 15.42 33.39
N GLY A 728 2.29 15.02 32.21
CA GLY A 728 3.71 14.95 31.89
C GLY A 728 4.45 13.74 32.48
N THR A 729 3.73 12.75 33.02
CA THR A 729 4.35 11.50 33.53
C THR A 729 4.68 10.52 32.41
N HIS A 730 3.91 10.52 31.32
CA HIS A 730 4.14 9.62 30.19
C HIS A 730 5.38 10.04 29.38
N PRO A 731 6.28 9.11 28.96
CA PRO A 731 7.50 9.46 28.21
C PRO A 731 7.26 10.28 26.94
N PHE A 732 6.14 10.05 26.24
CA PHE A 732 5.78 10.77 25.02
C PHE A 732 5.53 12.28 25.24
N SER A 733 5.22 12.72 26.47
CA SER A 733 5.12 14.15 26.79
C SER A 733 6.44 14.90 26.54
N GLN A 734 7.58 14.24 26.75
CA GLN A 734 8.90 14.81 26.48
C GLN A 734 9.23 14.85 24.98
N VAL A 735 8.54 14.05 24.16
CA VAL A 735 8.65 14.10 22.69
C VAL A 735 7.86 15.30 22.18
N LEU A 736 6.60 15.45 22.60
CA LEU A 736 5.77 16.62 22.28
C LEU A 736 6.40 17.95 22.74
N ALA A 737 7.07 17.97 23.90
CA ALA A 737 7.77 19.16 24.41
C ALA A 737 9.06 19.52 23.63
N LYS A 738 9.61 18.59 22.83
CA LYS A 738 10.79 18.83 21.98
C LYS A 738 10.44 19.07 20.51
N ALA A 739 9.21 18.74 20.12
CA ALA A 739 8.67 18.92 18.77
C ALA A 739 8.54 20.41 18.43
N LYS A 740 8.95 20.79 17.22
CA LYS A 740 8.83 22.17 16.72
C LYS A 740 7.43 22.46 16.18
N HIS A 741 6.79 21.47 15.57
CA HIS A 741 5.47 21.57 14.95
C HIS A 741 4.59 20.39 15.41
N PRO A 742 4.33 20.26 16.74
CA PRO A 742 3.49 19.20 17.26
C PRO A 742 2.04 19.37 16.78
N VAL A 743 1.41 18.24 16.46
CA VAL A 743 0.00 18.16 16.09
C VAL A 743 -0.68 17.11 16.96
N VAL A 744 -1.85 17.43 17.50
CA VAL A 744 -2.69 16.53 18.30
C VAL A 744 -4.07 16.48 17.68
N VAL A 745 -4.45 15.31 17.15
CA VAL A 745 -5.73 15.06 16.47
C VAL A 745 -6.57 14.11 17.32
N VAL A 746 -7.79 14.52 17.65
CA VAL A 746 -8.81 13.66 18.26
C VAL A 746 -9.92 13.33 17.25
N GLY A 747 -10.30 12.07 17.15
CA GLY A 747 -11.42 11.65 16.29
C GLY A 747 -12.77 12.03 16.88
N SER A 748 -13.67 12.58 16.07
CA SER A 748 -15.07 12.80 16.45
C SER A 748 -15.75 11.51 16.94
N SER A 749 -15.33 10.35 16.42
CA SER A 749 -15.85 9.04 16.84
C SER A 749 -15.55 8.67 18.30
N CYS A 750 -14.42 9.08 18.88
CA CYS A 750 -14.17 8.82 20.31
C CYS A 750 -14.88 9.82 21.23
N LEU A 751 -15.28 10.98 20.70
CA LEU A 751 -16.12 11.97 21.38
C LEU A 751 -17.60 11.54 21.51
N GLN A 752 -18.00 10.42 20.87
CA GLN A 752 -19.33 9.81 21.03
C GLN A 752 -19.51 9.07 22.37
N ARG A 753 -18.42 8.81 23.09
CA ARG A 753 -18.47 8.19 24.43
C ARG A 753 -19.10 9.13 25.45
N GLU A 754 -19.67 8.55 26.51
CA GLU A 754 -20.23 9.33 27.63
C GLU A 754 -19.20 10.28 28.25
N ASP A 755 -17.91 9.91 28.26
CA ASP A 755 -16.78 10.72 28.74
C ASP A 755 -16.07 11.55 27.66
N GLY A 756 -16.71 11.76 26.50
CA GLY A 756 -16.17 12.57 25.40
C GLY A 756 -15.72 13.98 25.82
N ALA A 757 -16.39 14.61 26.78
CA ALA A 757 -15.98 15.92 27.31
C ALA A 757 -14.70 15.84 28.17
N ALA A 758 -14.52 14.76 28.93
CA ALA A 758 -13.29 14.52 29.70
C ALA A 758 -12.10 14.22 28.77
N ILE A 759 -12.34 13.44 27.71
CA ILE A 759 -11.36 13.18 26.64
C ILE A 759 -10.96 14.50 25.97
N MET A 760 -11.92 15.34 25.57
CA MET A 760 -11.65 16.61 24.93
C MET A 760 -10.90 17.59 25.84
N ALA A 761 -11.25 17.67 27.12
CA ALA A 761 -10.53 18.48 28.10
C ALA A 761 -9.07 18.01 28.31
N ALA A 762 -8.84 16.69 28.33
CA ALA A 762 -7.49 16.13 28.38
C ALA A 762 -6.69 16.47 27.11
N VAL A 763 -7.26 16.28 25.92
CA VAL A 763 -6.61 16.60 24.63
C VAL A 763 -6.29 18.09 24.51
N SER A 764 -7.24 18.97 24.88
CA SER A 764 -7.03 20.42 24.99
C SER A 764 -5.86 20.77 25.92
N THR A 765 -5.76 20.09 27.07
CA THR A 765 -4.66 20.28 28.02
C THR A 765 -3.33 19.81 27.44
N ILE A 766 -3.28 18.66 26.75
CA ILE A 766 -2.08 18.16 26.06
C ILE A 766 -1.61 19.17 25.00
N ALA A 767 -2.52 19.65 24.15
CA ALA A 767 -2.19 20.61 23.09
C ALA A 767 -1.66 21.94 23.66
N GLN A 768 -2.26 22.46 24.73
CA GLN A 768 -1.77 23.66 25.40
C GLN A 768 -0.40 23.44 26.07
N ASN A 769 -0.20 22.28 26.71
CA ASN A 769 1.08 21.94 27.35
C ASN A 769 2.20 21.77 26.32
N ALA A 770 1.92 21.11 25.18
CA ALA A 770 2.85 21.03 24.06
C ALA A 770 3.24 22.44 23.58
N ARG A 771 2.26 23.28 23.20
CA ARG A 771 2.49 24.67 22.73
C ARG A 771 3.35 25.50 23.69
N VAL A 772 3.11 25.39 25.00
CA VAL A 772 3.86 26.16 26.03
C VAL A 772 5.27 25.60 26.25
N SER A 773 5.46 24.28 26.19
CA SER A 773 6.73 23.63 26.51
C SER A 773 7.74 23.64 25.36
N SER A 774 7.29 23.53 24.11
CA SER A 774 8.17 23.55 22.94
C SER A 774 8.49 24.96 22.41
N GLY A 775 7.73 25.98 22.80
CA GLY A 775 7.94 27.36 22.33
C GLY A 775 7.54 27.58 20.87
N VAL A 776 6.58 26.80 20.38
CA VAL A 776 5.95 26.87 19.05
C VAL A 776 5.48 28.29 18.71
N GLU A 777 5.63 28.68 17.44
CA GLU A 777 5.17 29.99 16.92
C GLU A 777 3.66 30.20 17.14
N GLU A 778 3.24 31.45 17.37
CA GLU A 778 1.83 31.72 17.69
C GLU A 778 0.86 31.37 16.54
N THR A 779 1.36 31.38 15.30
CA THR A 779 0.68 31.01 14.06
C THR A 779 0.30 29.53 14.02
N TRP A 780 1.18 28.63 14.45
CA TRP A 780 0.96 27.18 14.36
C TRP A 780 -0.18 26.73 15.27
N LYS A 781 -1.05 25.84 14.77
CA LYS A 781 -2.19 25.30 15.51
C LYS A 781 -1.89 23.85 15.90
N VAL A 782 -2.06 23.50 17.18
CA VAL A 782 -1.69 22.19 17.74
C VAL A 782 -2.91 21.28 17.94
N LEU A 783 -4.00 21.84 18.47
CA LEU A 783 -5.25 21.12 18.73
C LEU A 783 -6.03 20.95 17.42
N ASN A 784 -6.48 19.73 17.15
CA ASN A 784 -7.25 19.39 15.96
C ASN A 784 -8.35 18.37 16.28
N VAL A 785 -9.52 18.51 15.65
CA VAL A 785 -10.58 17.51 15.66
C VAL A 785 -10.79 17.00 14.24
N LEU A 786 -10.76 15.67 14.08
CA LEU A 786 -11.05 15.00 12.81
C LEU A 786 -12.50 14.54 12.79
N HIS A 787 -13.31 15.17 11.95
CA HIS A 787 -14.68 14.73 11.66
C HIS A 787 -14.71 13.62 10.62
N ARG A 788 -15.82 12.89 10.60
CA ARG A 788 -16.14 11.86 9.58
C ARG A 788 -17.48 12.09 8.88
N VAL A 789 -18.22 13.12 9.29
CA VAL A 789 -19.58 13.47 8.83
C VAL A 789 -19.57 14.84 8.14
N ALA A 790 -20.01 14.91 6.88
CA ALA A 790 -19.94 16.11 6.05
C ALA A 790 -20.83 17.28 6.52
N SER A 791 -22.00 16.99 7.11
CA SER A 791 -22.91 18.04 7.62
C SER A 791 -22.49 18.60 8.99
N GLN A 792 -21.65 17.88 9.75
CA GLN A 792 -21.43 18.15 11.17
C GLN A 792 -20.76 19.51 11.40
N VAL A 793 -19.71 19.86 10.64
CA VAL A 793 -19.01 21.14 10.82
C VAL A 793 -19.93 22.32 10.47
N ALA A 794 -20.70 22.23 9.39
CA ALA A 794 -21.69 23.23 9.02
C ALA A 794 -22.80 23.38 10.08
N ALA A 795 -23.24 22.27 10.68
CA ALA A 795 -24.22 22.30 11.77
C ALA A 795 -23.67 22.95 13.05
N LEU A 796 -22.41 22.70 13.39
CA LEU A 796 -21.72 23.34 14.53
C LEU A 796 -21.48 24.83 14.26
N ASP A 797 -21.05 25.22 13.05
CA ASP A 797 -20.92 26.62 12.60
C ASP A 797 -22.27 27.37 12.61
N LEU A 798 -23.39 26.65 12.40
CA LEU A 798 -24.75 27.16 12.53
C LEU A 798 -25.33 27.02 13.94
N GLY A 799 -24.56 26.56 14.93
CA GLY A 799 -24.99 26.47 16.34
C GLY A 799 -26.13 25.49 16.59
N TYR A 800 -26.15 24.34 15.90
CA TYR A 800 -26.99 23.20 16.28
C TYR A 800 -26.50 22.59 17.61
N LYS A 801 -27.40 21.90 18.33
CA LYS A 801 -27.03 21.09 19.50
C LYS A 801 -26.52 19.74 18.99
N PRO A 802 -25.26 19.36 19.19
CA PRO A 802 -24.76 18.11 18.65
C PRO A 802 -25.26 16.91 19.47
N GLY A 803 -25.72 15.86 18.78
CA GLY A 803 -26.30 14.68 19.40
C GLY A 803 -27.76 14.80 19.87
N VAL A 804 -28.38 13.64 20.13
CA VAL A 804 -29.83 13.48 20.28
C VAL A 804 -30.36 13.47 21.72
N ASP A 805 -29.48 13.60 22.72
CA ASP A 805 -29.84 13.49 24.15
C ASP A 805 -30.89 14.51 24.62
N THR A 806 -30.93 15.69 24.01
CA THR A 806 -31.95 16.71 24.31
C THR A 806 -33.35 16.20 23.98
N ILE A 807 -33.48 15.49 22.85
CA ILE A 807 -34.73 14.89 22.37
C ILE A 807 -35.10 13.66 23.21
N ARG A 808 -34.13 12.80 23.55
CA ARG A 808 -34.38 11.65 24.44
C ARG A 808 -34.87 12.07 25.84
N LYS A 809 -34.40 13.21 26.36
CA LYS A 809 -34.82 13.76 27.67
C LYS A 809 -36.21 14.40 27.62
N ASN A 810 -36.54 15.10 26.53
CA ASN A 810 -37.82 15.78 26.33
C ASN A 810 -38.35 15.45 24.92
N PRO A 811 -38.98 14.27 24.72
CA PRO A 811 -39.36 13.84 23.39
C PRO A 811 -40.54 14.67 22.85
N PRO A 812 -40.46 15.17 21.61
CA PRO A 812 -41.43 16.07 21.02
C PRO A 812 -42.69 15.32 20.56
N LYS A 813 -43.77 16.08 20.32
CA LYS A 813 -44.96 15.60 19.60
C LYS A 813 -44.73 15.56 18.09
N VAL A 814 -43.87 16.42 17.55
CA VAL A 814 -43.48 16.43 16.13
C VAL A 814 -41.97 16.32 16.02
N LEU A 815 -41.49 15.30 15.32
CA LEU A 815 -40.06 15.09 15.05
C LEU A 815 -39.79 15.22 13.55
N PHE A 816 -38.91 16.16 13.19
CA PHE A 816 -38.43 16.32 11.82
C PHE A 816 -37.08 15.61 11.65
N LEU A 817 -36.99 14.67 10.72
CA LEU A 817 -35.78 13.93 10.38
C LEU A 817 -35.30 14.40 9.02
N LEU A 818 -34.28 15.25 8.98
CA LEU A 818 -33.70 15.74 7.72
C LEU A 818 -32.50 14.86 7.37
N GLY A 819 -32.71 13.84 6.54
CA GLY A 819 -31.70 12.89 6.07
C GLY A 819 -31.09 12.01 7.16
N ALA A 820 -31.74 11.89 8.31
CA ALA A 820 -31.24 11.17 9.48
C ALA A 820 -31.54 9.66 9.35
N ASP A 821 -30.46 8.87 9.25
CA ASP A 821 -30.44 7.44 8.95
C ASP A 821 -29.31 6.68 9.71
N ALA A 822 -28.78 7.24 10.80
CA ALA A 822 -27.73 6.63 11.64
C ALA A 822 -28.27 5.89 12.88
N ASP A 823 -29.58 5.60 12.93
CA ASP A 823 -30.27 4.87 14.01
C ASP A 823 -30.13 5.49 15.42
N CYS A 824 -29.84 6.80 15.50
CA CYS A 824 -29.65 7.50 16.78
C CYS A 824 -30.94 7.68 17.60
N ILE A 825 -32.10 7.76 16.93
CA ILE A 825 -33.43 7.80 17.55
C ILE A 825 -34.30 6.76 16.87
N THR A 826 -34.99 5.95 17.69
CA THR A 826 -35.97 4.96 17.24
C THR A 826 -37.39 5.38 17.65
N ARG A 827 -38.42 4.70 17.11
CA ARG A 827 -39.81 4.88 17.56
C ARG A 827 -40.04 4.46 19.03
N GLN A 828 -39.08 3.80 19.68
CA GLN A 828 -39.16 3.40 21.10
C GLN A 828 -38.80 4.56 22.05
N ASP A 829 -37.96 5.50 21.59
CA ASP A 829 -37.52 6.68 22.34
C ASP A 829 -38.59 7.80 22.37
N LEU A 830 -39.71 7.61 21.66
CA LEU A 830 -40.71 8.63 21.37
C LEU A 830 -42.11 8.21 21.87
N PRO A 831 -42.94 9.15 22.35
CA PRO A 831 -44.37 8.92 22.59
C PRO A 831 -45.07 8.27 21.39
N LYS A 832 -46.06 7.40 21.63
CA LYS A 832 -46.75 6.66 20.56
C LYS A 832 -47.42 7.59 19.54
N ASP A 833 -47.94 8.71 20.03
CA ASP A 833 -48.60 9.80 19.34
C ASP A 833 -47.64 10.79 18.64
N SER A 834 -46.32 10.59 18.74
CA SER A 834 -45.34 11.43 18.04
C SER A 834 -45.49 11.31 16.53
N PHE A 835 -45.59 12.45 15.85
CA PHE A 835 -45.70 12.56 14.41
C PHE A 835 -44.31 12.74 13.79
N ILE A 836 -43.84 11.75 13.03
CA ILE A 836 -42.50 11.76 12.44
C ILE A 836 -42.56 12.18 10.97
N ILE A 837 -41.84 13.23 10.61
CA ILE A 837 -41.68 13.71 9.24
C ILE A 837 -40.24 13.40 8.82
N TYR A 838 -40.04 12.56 7.81
CA TYR A 838 -38.72 12.32 7.23
C TYR A 838 -38.58 13.05 5.90
N GLN A 839 -37.58 13.92 5.79
CA GLN A 839 -37.16 14.54 4.56
C GLN A 839 -35.79 13.98 4.16
N GLY A 840 -35.69 13.29 3.03
CA GLY A 840 -34.42 12.72 2.58
C GLY A 840 -34.50 12.12 1.19
N HIS A 841 -33.37 11.65 0.67
CA HIS A 841 -33.24 11.18 -0.72
C HIS A 841 -33.24 9.65 -0.87
N HIS A 842 -33.02 8.89 0.20
CA HIS A 842 -33.01 7.42 0.23
C HIS A 842 -34.00 6.87 1.27
N GLY A 843 -34.60 5.71 0.99
CA GLY A 843 -35.46 5.01 1.94
C GLY A 843 -34.70 3.93 2.70
N ASP A 844 -34.09 4.28 3.84
CA ASP A 844 -33.22 3.39 4.62
C ASP A 844 -33.70 3.18 6.07
N VAL A 845 -33.20 3.95 7.05
CA VAL A 845 -33.49 3.74 8.49
C VAL A 845 -34.57 4.71 9.00
N GLY A 846 -34.46 5.99 8.67
CA GLY A 846 -35.40 7.02 9.11
C GLY A 846 -36.73 6.98 8.35
N ALA A 847 -36.69 6.64 7.05
CA ALA A 847 -37.89 6.64 6.22
C ALA A 847 -38.97 5.62 6.64
N PRO A 848 -38.66 4.34 6.99
CA PRO A 848 -39.70 3.38 7.38
C PRO A 848 -40.44 3.72 8.69
N MET A 849 -39.80 4.43 9.63
CA MET A 849 -40.47 4.85 10.87
C MET A 849 -41.32 6.12 10.70
N ALA A 850 -41.10 6.90 9.64
CA ALA A 850 -41.77 8.16 9.37
C ALA A 850 -43.27 8.00 9.09
N ASP A 851 -44.08 8.95 9.55
CA ASP A 851 -45.52 9.03 9.25
C ASP A 851 -45.78 9.79 7.94
N ILE A 852 -44.86 10.69 7.58
CA ILE A 852 -44.77 11.38 6.29
C ILE A 852 -43.34 11.31 5.74
N ILE A 853 -43.21 11.11 4.43
CA ILE A 853 -41.95 11.18 3.69
C ILE A 853 -41.98 12.34 2.68
N LEU A 854 -40.94 13.16 2.70
CA LEU A 854 -40.66 14.27 1.79
C LEU A 854 -39.41 13.93 0.93
N PRO A 855 -39.53 13.71 -0.38
CA PRO A 855 -38.39 13.32 -1.21
C PRO A 855 -37.45 14.52 -1.48
N GLY A 856 -36.28 14.48 -0.85
CA GLY A 856 -35.19 15.46 -1.00
C GLY A 856 -34.22 15.12 -2.14
N ALA A 857 -33.31 16.05 -2.41
CA ALA A 857 -32.30 15.95 -3.46
C ALA A 857 -30.98 15.37 -2.92
N ALA A 858 -30.31 14.52 -3.70
CA ALA A 858 -28.98 14.05 -3.38
C ALA A 858 -27.92 15.13 -3.68
N TYR A 859 -26.70 15.02 -3.12
CA TYR A 859 -25.65 16.05 -3.24
C TYR A 859 -25.25 16.40 -4.69
N THR A 860 -25.41 15.50 -5.65
CA THR A 860 -25.16 15.74 -7.09
C THR A 860 -26.31 16.43 -7.82
N GLU A 861 -27.45 16.65 -7.15
CA GLU A 861 -28.70 17.16 -7.71
C GLU A 861 -29.03 18.59 -7.27
N LYS A 862 -28.24 19.15 -6.35
CA LYS A 862 -28.43 20.48 -5.74
C LYS A 862 -27.11 21.28 -5.77
N CYS A 863 -27.23 22.61 -5.81
CA CYS A 863 -26.10 23.51 -5.59
C CYS A 863 -26.17 23.98 -4.14
N SER A 864 -25.25 23.45 -3.33
CA SER A 864 -25.38 23.45 -1.88
C SER A 864 -24.01 23.57 -1.22
N THR A 865 -23.98 24.24 -0.08
CA THR A 865 -22.79 24.54 0.71
C THR A 865 -22.53 23.43 1.73
N TYR A 866 -21.31 22.91 1.74
CA TYR A 866 -20.78 21.99 2.74
C TYR A 866 -19.50 22.57 3.35
N VAL A 867 -19.17 22.15 4.57
CA VAL A 867 -17.93 22.57 5.26
C VAL A 867 -17.16 21.33 5.66
N ASN A 868 -15.90 21.24 5.24
CA ASN A 868 -15.05 20.10 5.56
C ASN A 868 -14.45 20.20 6.98
N THR A 869 -13.72 19.16 7.40
CA THR A 869 -13.15 19.06 8.74
C THR A 869 -12.13 20.15 9.09
N GLU A 870 -11.47 20.79 8.11
CA GLU A 870 -10.58 21.95 8.34
C GLU A 870 -11.32 23.29 8.39
N GLY A 871 -12.63 23.29 8.15
CA GLY A 871 -13.48 24.47 8.23
C GLY A 871 -13.58 25.27 6.93
N ARG A 872 -13.12 24.71 5.80
CA ARG A 872 -13.25 25.30 4.46
C ARG A 872 -14.68 25.14 3.96
N ALA A 873 -15.30 26.24 3.57
CA ALA A 873 -16.59 26.20 2.90
C ALA A 873 -16.41 25.84 1.42
N GLN A 874 -17.23 24.94 0.90
CA GLN A 874 -17.20 24.50 -0.49
C GLN A 874 -18.63 24.29 -1.00
N GLN A 875 -18.82 24.33 -2.33
CA GLN A 875 -20.15 24.19 -2.93
C GLN A 875 -20.23 23.05 -3.95
N THR A 876 -21.26 22.22 -3.83
CA THR A 876 -21.67 21.28 -4.89
C THR A 876 -22.25 22.04 -6.07
N ARG A 877 -22.26 21.41 -7.25
CA ARG A 877 -22.97 21.91 -8.43
C ARG A 877 -23.92 20.83 -8.97
N VAL A 878 -25.06 21.29 -9.52
CA VAL A 878 -26.08 20.42 -10.12
C VAL A 878 -25.49 19.68 -11.33
N ALA A 879 -25.32 18.37 -11.21
CA ALA A 879 -24.81 17.50 -12.27
C ALA A 879 -25.94 16.74 -12.99
N VAL A 880 -26.99 16.37 -12.25
CA VAL A 880 -28.24 15.77 -12.73
C VAL A 880 -29.43 16.40 -12.00
N SER A 881 -30.67 16.21 -12.46
CA SER A 881 -31.86 16.71 -11.75
C SER A 881 -32.40 15.67 -10.76
N PRO A 882 -33.05 16.08 -9.64
CA PRO A 882 -33.70 15.16 -8.72
C PRO A 882 -34.71 14.23 -9.41
N PRO A 883 -34.79 12.93 -9.03
CA PRO A 883 -35.66 11.97 -9.70
C PRO A 883 -37.14 12.14 -9.31
N GLY A 884 -38.02 12.09 -10.31
CA GLY A 884 -39.46 12.13 -10.11
C GLY A 884 -39.96 13.46 -9.54
N MET A 885 -40.59 13.40 -8.36
CA MET A 885 -41.12 14.56 -7.65
C MET A 885 -40.19 15.11 -6.56
N ALA A 886 -38.95 14.59 -6.43
CA ALA A 886 -37.97 15.10 -5.48
C ALA A 886 -37.62 16.59 -5.70
N ARG A 887 -37.22 17.29 -4.64
CA ARG A 887 -36.91 18.74 -4.66
C ARG A 887 -35.66 19.05 -3.83
N GLU A 888 -35.05 20.21 -4.08
CA GLU A 888 -33.98 20.74 -3.21
C GLU A 888 -34.48 20.92 -1.77
N ASP A 889 -33.62 20.62 -0.81
CA ASP A 889 -34.05 20.41 0.58
C ASP A 889 -34.55 21.69 1.26
N TRP A 890 -33.84 22.81 1.05
CA TRP A 890 -34.27 24.12 1.57
C TRP A 890 -35.61 24.58 0.99
N LYS A 891 -35.92 24.24 -0.28
CA LYS A 891 -37.19 24.61 -0.94
C LYS A 891 -38.38 23.91 -0.30
N ILE A 892 -38.22 22.66 0.11
CA ILE A 892 -39.25 21.89 0.83
C ILE A 892 -39.56 22.58 2.16
N ILE A 893 -38.52 22.93 2.92
CA ILE A 893 -38.64 23.59 4.23
C ILE A 893 -39.25 25.00 4.09
N ARG A 894 -38.82 25.77 3.09
CA ARG A 894 -39.37 27.09 2.75
C ARG A 894 -40.85 27.00 2.37
N ALA A 895 -41.29 25.98 1.63
CA ALA A 895 -42.71 25.76 1.32
C ALA A 895 -43.54 25.38 2.56
N ILE A 896 -42.99 24.54 3.45
CA ILE A 896 -43.63 24.23 4.75
C ILE A 896 -43.84 25.51 5.58
N SER A 897 -42.82 26.38 5.66
CA SER A 897 -42.90 27.61 6.46
C SER A 897 -44.08 28.53 6.06
N GLU A 898 -44.38 28.59 4.76
CA GLU A 898 -45.46 29.41 4.21
C GLU A 898 -46.84 28.88 4.62
N LEU A 899 -47.05 27.57 4.53
CA LEU A 899 -48.31 26.92 4.90
C LEU A 899 -48.54 26.82 6.41
N VAL A 900 -47.47 26.84 7.22
CA VAL A 900 -47.56 27.00 8.68
C VAL A 900 -47.90 28.45 9.08
N GLY A 901 -47.75 29.41 8.16
CA GLY A 901 -48.00 30.84 8.42
C GLY A 901 -46.81 31.58 9.05
N VAL A 902 -45.60 31.03 8.91
CA VAL A 902 -44.33 31.58 9.43
C VAL A 902 -43.29 31.71 8.31
N THR A 903 -43.73 32.20 7.16
CA THR A 903 -42.94 32.34 5.92
C THR A 903 -41.54 32.88 6.18
N LEU A 904 -40.53 32.12 5.74
CA LEU A 904 -39.12 32.49 5.86
C LEU A 904 -38.78 33.63 4.88
N PRO A 905 -37.85 34.54 5.24
CA PRO A 905 -37.66 35.83 4.56
C PRO A 905 -36.81 35.75 3.28
N TYR A 906 -36.87 34.64 2.54
CA TYR A 906 -36.07 34.38 1.34
C TYR A 906 -36.82 33.44 0.38
N ASP A 907 -36.67 33.68 -0.92
CA ASP A 907 -37.33 32.93 -2.00
C ASP A 907 -36.33 32.28 -2.97
N THR A 908 -35.08 32.78 -2.99
CA THR A 908 -33.99 32.31 -3.86
C THR A 908 -32.83 31.71 -3.07
N LEU A 909 -32.00 30.91 -3.74
CA LEU A 909 -30.82 30.29 -3.13
C LEU A 909 -29.79 31.32 -2.65
N ASP A 910 -29.65 32.45 -3.37
CA ASP A 910 -28.71 33.50 -3.01
C ASP A 910 -29.18 34.27 -1.78
N GLU A 911 -30.49 34.52 -1.61
CA GLU A 911 -31.05 35.09 -0.37
C GLU A 911 -30.92 34.13 0.83
N VAL A 912 -30.99 32.80 0.61
CA VAL A 912 -30.66 31.81 1.65
C VAL A 912 -29.18 31.92 2.05
N ARG A 913 -28.29 32.22 1.10
CA ARG A 913 -26.85 32.39 1.35
C ARG A 913 -26.53 33.72 2.01
N ASP A 914 -27.25 34.80 1.70
CA ASP A 914 -27.21 36.04 2.47
C ASP A 914 -27.60 35.76 3.94
N ARG A 915 -28.63 34.92 4.15
CA ARG A 915 -29.04 34.47 5.48
C ARG A 915 -28.00 33.55 6.17
N LEU A 916 -27.26 32.71 5.43
CA LEU A 916 -26.06 32.02 5.96
C LEU A 916 -25.03 33.05 6.43
N ALA A 917 -24.75 34.06 5.62
CA ALA A 917 -23.74 35.08 5.91
C ALA A 917 -24.05 35.91 7.17
N GLU A 918 -25.32 36.18 7.45
CA GLU A 918 -25.78 36.81 8.69
C GLU A 918 -25.49 35.97 9.95
N VAL A 919 -25.56 34.65 9.85
CA VAL A 919 -25.42 33.73 11.00
C VAL A 919 -23.99 33.27 11.17
N SER A 920 -23.33 32.88 10.08
CA SER A 920 -21.96 32.37 10.05
C SER A 920 -21.30 32.75 8.72
N PRO A 921 -20.57 33.89 8.66
CA PRO A 921 -20.06 34.49 7.42
C PRO A 921 -18.95 33.70 6.71
N ASN A 922 -18.41 32.68 7.36
CA ASN A 922 -17.47 31.73 6.78
C ASN A 922 -18.13 30.83 5.72
N LEU A 923 -19.43 30.51 5.87
CA LEU A 923 -20.12 29.54 4.99
C LEU A 923 -20.24 30.02 3.53
N VAL A 924 -20.15 31.33 3.30
CA VAL A 924 -20.23 31.93 1.96
C VAL A 924 -18.86 32.27 1.35
N ARG A 925 -17.76 32.00 2.06
CA ARG A 925 -16.39 32.24 1.60
C ARG A 925 -15.78 30.95 1.08
N TYR A 926 -16.16 30.62 -0.15
CA TYR A 926 -15.80 29.35 -0.78
C TYR A 926 -14.31 29.24 -1.06
N ASP A 927 -13.79 28.03 -0.85
CA ASP A 927 -12.37 27.65 -0.98
C ASP A 927 -11.39 28.36 0.00
N ASP A 928 -11.88 29.23 0.90
CA ASP A 928 -11.11 29.86 1.98
C ASP A 928 -11.18 29.07 3.31
N VAL A 929 -10.06 29.00 4.05
CA VAL A 929 -10.01 28.48 5.43
C VAL A 929 -9.94 29.65 6.41
N GLU A 930 -11.09 30.01 6.99
CA GLU A 930 -11.19 31.09 7.98
C GLU A 930 -10.44 30.74 9.28
N GLU A 931 -9.52 31.61 9.71
CA GLU A 931 -8.63 31.34 10.85
C GLU A 931 -9.42 31.19 12.16
N ALA A 932 -9.40 29.96 12.69
CA ALA A 932 -9.90 29.68 14.03
C ALA A 932 -8.90 30.13 15.12
N ASN A 933 -9.39 30.88 16.09
CA ASN A 933 -8.63 31.49 17.17
C ASN A 933 -9.26 31.17 18.55
N TYR A 934 -8.68 31.69 19.64
CA TYR A 934 -9.16 31.53 21.03
C TYR A 934 -8.95 30.16 21.71
N PHE A 935 -7.96 29.37 21.26
CA PHE A 935 -7.55 28.10 21.90
C PHE A 935 -7.32 28.20 23.42
N LYS A 936 -6.73 29.30 23.89
CA LYS A 936 -6.45 29.50 25.32
C LYS A 936 -7.75 29.61 26.13
N GLN A 937 -8.71 30.37 25.63
CA GLN A 937 -10.04 30.53 26.22
C GLN A 937 -10.80 29.21 26.20
N ALA A 938 -10.74 28.46 25.09
CA ALA A 938 -11.34 27.13 25.01
C ALA A 938 -10.77 26.18 26.08
N ASN A 939 -9.45 26.22 26.29
CA ASN A 939 -8.76 25.44 27.32
C ASN A 939 -8.97 25.95 28.77
N GLU A 940 -9.35 27.21 28.96
CA GLU A 940 -9.75 27.74 30.26
C GLU A 940 -11.18 27.28 30.62
N LEU A 941 -12.08 27.23 29.63
CA LEU A 941 -13.43 26.69 29.79
C LEU A 941 -13.44 25.16 29.98
N SER A 942 -12.59 24.41 29.28
CA SER A 942 -12.52 22.95 29.42
C SER A 942 -12.05 22.48 30.81
N LYS A 943 -11.30 23.31 31.55
CA LYS A 943 -10.93 23.06 32.95
C LYS A 943 -12.10 23.09 33.94
N ALA A 944 -13.25 23.65 33.55
CA ALA A 944 -14.47 23.60 34.35
C ALA A 944 -15.20 22.23 34.25
N VAL A 945 -14.78 21.36 33.32
CA VAL A 945 -15.40 20.04 33.10
C VAL A 945 -14.97 19.07 34.20
N ASN A 946 -15.80 18.96 35.24
CA ASN A 946 -15.64 17.98 36.33
C ASN A 946 -16.20 16.60 35.94
N GLN A 947 -15.65 15.98 34.90
CA GLN A 947 -16.01 14.61 34.49
C GLN A 947 -14.79 13.69 34.55
N ALA A 948 -14.97 12.50 35.13
CA ALA A 948 -13.93 11.48 35.17
C ALA A 948 -13.83 10.75 33.83
N VAL A 949 -12.60 10.47 33.40
CA VAL A 949 -12.30 9.63 32.23
C VAL A 949 -12.62 8.16 32.56
N LEU A 950 -13.36 7.48 31.70
CA LEU A 950 -13.72 6.07 31.84
C LEU A 950 -12.52 5.18 31.53
N THR A 951 -12.44 4.04 32.20
CA THR A 951 -11.33 3.08 32.04
C THR A 951 -11.34 2.35 30.70
N GLU A 952 -12.47 2.34 30.00
CA GLU A 952 -12.70 1.61 28.76
C GLU A 952 -11.74 2.03 27.63
N PRO A 953 -11.35 1.09 26.74
CA PRO A 953 -10.49 1.40 25.61
C PRO A 953 -11.16 2.36 24.61
N LEU A 954 -10.36 3.21 23.97
CA LEU A 954 -10.80 4.07 22.88
C LEU A 954 -10.81 3.25 21.58
N VAL A 955 -11.95 2.64 21.29
CA VAL A 955 -12.17 1.79 20.11
C VAL A 955 -12.87 2.60 19.02
N PRO A 956 -12.24 2.86 17.85
CA PRO A 956 -12.90 3.51 16.75
C PRO A 956 -13.95 2.57 16.11
N PRO A 957 -15.06 3.11 15.57
CA PRO A 957 -16.18 2.32 15.05
C PRO A 957 -15.85 1.53 13.78
N GLN A 958 -14.80 1.94 13.05
CA GLN A 958 -14.31 1.27 11.85
C GLN A 958 -12.95 0.63 12.15
N LEU A 959 -12.96 -0.69 12.36
CA LEU A 959 -11.75 -1.45 12.67
C LEU A 959 -11.13 -2.07 11.42
N THR A 960 -11.95 -2.42 10.44
CA THR A 960 -11.54 -3.14 9.24
C THR A 960 -12.08 -2.49 7.97
N VAL A 961 -11.46 -2.81 6.83
CA VAL A 961 -11.90 -2.33 5.51
C VAL A 961 -13.34 -2.77 5.15
N LYS A 962 -13.90 -3.76 5.85
CA LYS A 962 -15.33 -4.12 5.74
C LYS A 962 -16.23 -2.96 6.21
N ASP A 963 -15.85 -2.33 7.31
CA ASP A 963 -16.63 -1.32 8.03
C ASP A 963 -16.54 0.07 7.36
N PHE A 964 -15.60 0.22 6.42
CA PHE A 964 -15.40 1.42 5.62
C PHE A 964 -16.49 1.63 4.55
N TYR A 965 -16.90 0.57 3.85
CA TYR A 965 -17.70 0.70 2.61
C TYR A 965 -19.17 1.08 2.81
N MET A 966 -19.71 1.06 4.05
CA MET A 966 -21.14 1.28 4.32
C MET A 966 -21.34 2.19 5.53
N THR A 967 -21.32 3.50 5.30
CA THR A 967 -21.40 4.54 6.35
C THR A 967 -22.70 5.35 6.34
N ASP A 968 -23.31 5.50 5.17
CA ASP A 968 -24.36 6.48 4.88
C ASP A 968 -25.40 5.87 3.93
N PRO A 969 -26.58 6.50 3.72
CA PRO A 969 -27.62 5.92 2.88
C PRO A 969 -27.21 5.68 1.41
N ILE A 970 -26.28 6.47 0.87
CA ILE A 970 -25.82 6.32 -0.52
C ILE A 970 -24.90 5.11 -0.63
N SER A 971 -23.92 4.99 0.27
CA SER A 971 -22.99 3.86 0.31
C SER A 971 -23.67 2.55 0.73
N ARG A 972 -24.70 2.59 1.59
CA ARG A 972 -25.54 1.42 1.92
C ARG A 972 -26.46 0.97 0.76
N ALA A 973 -27.01 1.90 -0.01
CA ALA A 973 -27.81 1.59 -1.21
C ALA A 973 -26.98 1.13 -2.43
N SER A 974 -25.66 1.34 -2.42
CA SER A 974 -24.75 0.96 -3.52
C SER A 974 -24.63 -0.57 -3.68
N GLN A 975 -24.75 -1.07 -4.93
CA GLN A 975 -24.45 -2.48 -5.21
C GLN A 975 -22.95 -2.72 -5.17
N THR A 976 -22.17 -1.74 -5.62
CA THR A 976 -20.71 -1.83 -5.67
C THR A 976 -20.12 -1.91 -4.27
N MET A 977 -20.59 -1.09 -3.32
CA MET A 977 -20.18 -1.20 -1.91
C MET A 977 -20.58 -2.54 -1.30
N ALA A 978 -21.80 -3.03 -1.57
CA ALA A 978 -22.23 -4.37 -1.11
C ALA A 978 -21.36 -5.50 -1.69
N LYS A 979 -20.99 -5.41 -2.97
CA LYS A 979 -20.02 -6.30 -3.62
C LYS A 979 -18.62 -6.20 -3.00
N CYS A 980 -18.18 -5.00 -2.58
CA CYS A 980 -16.91 -4.82 -1.88
C CYS A 980 -16.93 -5.46 -0.49
N VAL A 981 -17.97 -5.20 0.32
CA VAL A 981 -18.15 -5.85 1.62
C VAL A 981 -18.13 -7.37 1.48
N LYS A 982 -18.87 -7.92 0.50
CA LYS A 982 -18.87 -9.37 0.22
C LYS A 982 -17.49 -9.89 -0.17
N ALA A 983 -16.76 -9.18 -1.03
CA ALA A 983 -15.40 -9.56 -1.41
C ALA A 983 -14.46 -9.58 -0.20
N VAL A 984 -14.53 -8.58 0.68
CA VAL A 984 -13.74 -8.54 1.93
C VAL A 984 -14.02 -9.76 2.81
N THR A 985 -15.29 -10.16 2.95
CA THR A 985 -15.69 -11.22 3.90
C THR A 985 -15.58 -12.64 3.35
N GLU A 986 -15.80 -12.83 2.05
CA GLU A 986 -15.91 -14.16 1.42
C GLU A 986 -14.81 -14.43 0.36
N GLY A 987 -14.00 -13.43 0.02
CA GLY A 987 -12.95 -13.49 -1.01
C GLY A 987 -13.43 -13.09 -2.41
N ALA A 988 -12.48 -12.91 -3.34
CA ALA A 988 -12.75 -12.41 -4.70
C ALA A 988 -13.79 -13.26 -5.46
N GLN A 989 -13.62 -14.59 -5.40
CA GLN A 989 -14.43 -15.57 -6.12
C GLN A 989 -15.91 -15.55 -5.71
N ALA A 990 -16.25 -15.02 -4.52
CA ALA A 990 -17.62 -14.89 -4.06
C ALA A 990 -18.41 -13.78 -4.79
N VAL A 991 -17.72 -12.95 -5.57
CA VAL A 991 -18.27 -11.77 -6.27
C VAL A 991 -18.09 -11.85 -7.79
N ASP A 992 -17.39 -12.88 -8.28
CA ASP A 992 -17.35 -13.19 -9.71
C ASP A 992 -18.74 -13.67 -10.15
N GLU A 993 -19.43 -12.83 -10.92
CA GLU A 993 -20.68 -13.23 -11.59
C GLU A 993 -20.38 -14.38 -12.55
N PRO A 994 -21.26 -15.40 -12.67
CA PRO A 994 -21.06 -16.47 -13.62
C PRO A 994 -20.93 -15.86 -15.02
N ALA A 995 -19.81 -16.13 -15.68
CA ALA A 995 -19.54 -15.60 -17.01
C ALA A 995 -20.71 -15.93 -17.94
N ILE A 996 -21.42 -14.88 -18.38
CA ILE A 996 -22.44 -14.99 -19.42
C ILE A 996 -21.66 -15.18 -20.73
N CYS A 997 -21.44 -16.45 -21.08
CA CYS A 997 -20.89 -16.89 -22.36
C CYS A 997 -21.82 -16.59 -23.53
#